data_AF-A0A2D5PN79-F1
#
_entry.id   AF-A0A2D5PN79-F1
#
_cell.length_a   1.000
_cell.length_b   1.000
_cell.length_c   1.000
_cell.angle_alpha   90.00
_cell.angle_beta   90.00
_cell.angle_gamma   90.00
#
_symmetry.space_group_name_H-M   'P 1'
#
loop_
_entity.id
_entity.type
_entity.pdbx_description
1 polymer ?
#
loop_
_entity_poly.entity_id
_entity_poly.type
_entity_poly.pdbx_seq_one_letter_code
_entity_poly.pdbx_strand_id
1 'polypeptide(L)'
;MSLTVSSNSTNSNLSENWLFQLYNQDSYLSFDGTDDYINLGTTTASSAINLKGVSEDDGTGTVGTGISVSFFVNFPEVGNREIIFASNSTATYSGYWIEKNPDDKIAFNWGNDGGAGQSNRRTMIASPAVSANTWYHVIITSTFANTTDGTFIYINNVAQIVTADGTASVTTPNYVSDGKAYIGREDFTATNYGGKLYLKNLAIWAGILDSSNRTAIYNSGNFLNLSNNYSDYTQASNLVGYFQFNNGENYIKDEVGNALDGTIYGTTYKDYLPISFKDTVVDDVFYHGVITNSPSIRTSIDLINSTSQTGEISLNVANFNYKGNDFSYELYGTRKYLHKTVKVYSQLNGSSSIFQIYHGDLRDIKHDNKSIQLNITEKQEWEKIDIPNVKYEKLDIYEPIVYGQFTPATIRQTGISTSPTNDGVFGTVYPVDVISATKHAFMTLTARSYTQSDNAYMHYPVGVGFYLPISGWVDFSSTAPDGDTASTTIVQTNVNTITTPTTYKASGFWSPLASEFNPNTVTLFTDKANAFIVPKTYETTGFIDTSNYAKATISSQNTDPWLIIKTIDRKFVASLVSKVVIRMGIYPDNTANTQNQFYNFDFYANWPDLDNIKDLNSQVITNLDSGSSTGSDISALFDTAPNNGYDTGSSDANLPSAFSGDAKALVAPDELHINFDVSTGPPSYIFASHELRVFGVKIYSEVGFRHKDDEDSLQDVDKLYCGGNGLLASGNWKTADSGLIKYGHEAHRDALIRFAGVSKETPTNWSSGTDLNNSRSTTNWRIRHWQNKNIKLKNYLDKLAKEFGFIYKKSGNGKSSYIYIQNSYSSSNVNHIITKSDIATINIQKTFNDVVSKIRFNTIKDAKTGRYLIHTTGINENSRNILGFNKEKNEIELNLDANVGIFPEEPNSSPNSDLYSYMDNIQGSPKITVSCKVVSQKIKMSIETGDIVEFADMPVNPFSQSWTDLYFMVTKVLRTTKDCSIELREVR
;
A
#
# COMPACT_ATOMS: atom_id res chain seq x y z
N MET A 1 -6.54 -4.04 29.64
CA MET A 1 -7.57 -4.24 30.68
C MET A 1 -7.39 -5.65 31.24
N SER A 2 -6.91 -5.79 32.48
CA SER A 2 -6.60 -7.11 33.08
C SER A 2 -7.84 -7.68 33.77
N LEU A 3 -8.37 -8.79 33.26
CA LEU A 3 -9.41 -9.55 33.94
C LEU A 3 -8.72 -10.47 34.97
N THR A 4 -8.92 -10.21 36.26
CA THR A 4 -8.41 -11.09 37.33
C THR A 4 -9.40 -12.23 37.54
N VAL A 5 -9.22 -13.33 36.81
CA VAL A 5 -9.93 -14.59 37.05
C VAL A 5 -9.00 -15.52 37.82
N SER A 6 -9.44 -16.01 38.98
CA SER A 6 -8.69 -16.94 39.83
C SER A 6 -8.31 -18.21 39.05
N SER A 7 -7.03 -18.58 39.08
CA SER A 7 -6.36 -19.42 38.10
C SER A 7 -6.59 -20.94 38.18
N ASN A 8 -7.61 -21.46 38.88
CA ASN A 8 -7.66 -22.91 39.19
C ASN A 8 -9.06 -23.59 39.19
N SER A 9 -10.12 -23.02 38.62
CA SER A 9 -11.41 -23.73 38.61
C SER A 9 -11.48 -24.74 37.45
N THR A 10 -11.07 -25.98 37.70
CA THR A 10 -11.53 -27.13 36.94
C THR A 10 -13.07 -27.23 37.07
N ASN A 11 -13.77 -27.37 35.94
CA ASN A 11 -15.22 -27.51 35.76
C ASN A 11 -16.04 -27.83 37.02
N SER A 12 -16.99 -26.97 37.44
CA SER A 12 -18.41 -27.34 37.29
C SER A 12 -19.47 -26.24 37.51
N ASN A 13 -19.13 -25.03 37.99
CA ASN A 13 -20.15 -24.06 38.45
C ASN A 13 -20.10 -22.66 37.80
N LEU A 14 -19.30 -22.45 36.75
CA LEU A 14 -19.28 -21.16 36.05
C LEU A 14 -20.33 -21.15 34.94
N SER A 15 -21.27 -20.20 35.01
CA SER A 15 -22.26 -19.96 33.96
C SER A 15 -21.78 -18.85 33.03
N GLU A 16 -21.74 -19.13 31.73
CA GLU A 16 -21.41 -18.13 30.71
C GLU A 16 -22.68 -17.72 29.95
N ASN A 17 -22.86 -16.41 29.80
CA ASN A 17 -23.94 -15.79 29.02
C ASN A 17 -23.30 -14.91 27.94
N TRP A 18 -23.70 -15.04 26.67
CA TRP A 18 -23.25 -14.11 25.64
C TRP A 18 -24.26 -12.98 25.49
N LEU A 19 -23.73 -11.78 25.43
CA LEU A 19 -24.47 -10.53 25.29
C LEU A 19 -24.15 -9.95 23.92
N PHE A 20 -25.17 -9.54 23.20
CA PHE A 20 -25.06 -8.98 21.86
C PHE A 20 -25.55 -7.54 21.91
N GLN A 21 -24.72 -6.62 21.43
CA GLN A 21 -25.05 -5.22 21.25
C GLN A 21 -25.19 -4.96 19.76
N LEU A 22 -26.43 -4.76 19.29
CA LEU A 22 -26.72 -4.45 17.90
C LEU A 22 -26.87 -2.94 17.76
N TYR A 23 -25.90 -2.32 17.11
CA TYR A 23 -25.89 -0.88 16.87
C TYR A 23 -26.87 -0.52 15.76
N ASN A 24 -27.40 0.69 15.79
CA ASN A 24 -28.38 1.15 14.83
C ASN A 24 -28.15 2.62 14.47
N GLN A 25 -28.93 3.12 13.53
CA GLN A 25 -28.81 4.49 13.02
C GLN A 25 -28.94 5.60 14.09
N ASP A 26 -29.63 5.33 15.21
CA ASP A 26 -29.92 6.29 16.28
C ASP A 26 -29.01 6.11 17.52
N SER A 27 -28.14 5.08 17.52
CA SER A 27 -27.10 4.94 18.53
C SER A 27 -26.23 6.20 18.59
N TYR A 28 -25.77 6.55 19.78
CA TYR A 28 -25.05 7.80 20.05
C TYR A 28 -23.89 7.59 21.02
N LEU A 29 -22.98 8.57 21.09
CA LEU A 29 -21.92 8.59 22.09
C LEU A 29 -22.32 9.39 23.33
N SER A 30 -21.99 8.82 24.49
CA SER A 30 -22.15 9.42 25.80
C SER A 30 -20.79 9.88 26.33
N PHE A 31 -20.72 11.17 26.66
CA PHE A 31 -19.58 11.82 27.30
C PHE A 31 -19.95 12.15 28.76
N ASP A 32 -19.12 11.74 29.71
CA ASP A 32 -19.38 11.80 31.15
C ASP A 32 -18.88 13.08 31.83
N GLY A 33 -18.07 13.88 31.14
CA GLY A 33 -17.52 15.14 31.62
C GLY A 33 -16.18 15.06 32.36
N THR A 34 -15.51 13.89 32.40
CA THR A 34 -14.24 13.71 33.12
C THR A 34 -13.05 13.59 32.17
N ASP A 35 -12.91 12.46 31.47
CA ASP A 35 -11.80 12.16 30.55
C ASP A 35 -12.28 11.76 29.15
N ASP A 36 -13.53 12.08 28.86
CA ASP A 36 -14.26 11.73 27.65
C ASP A 36 -14.02 12.72 26.51
N TYR A 37 -13.35 12.28 25.44
CA TYR A 37 -13.16 13.08 24.23
C TYR A 37 -12.81 12.22 23.01
N ILE A 38 -12.89 12.82 21.83
CA ILE A 38 -12.37 12.25 20.59
C ILE A 38 -11.26 13.15 20.08
N ASN A 39 -10.09 12.57 19.80
CA ASN A 39 -8.96 13.27 19.20
C ASN A 39 -8.94 13.03 17.68
N LEU A 40 -9.16 14.09 16.90
CA LEU A 40 -9.14 14.06 15.43
C LEU A 40 -7.76 14.36 14.83
N GLY A 41 -6.74 14.52 15.69
CA GLY A 41 -5.35 14.75 15.30
C GLY A 41 -5.00 16.22 15.06
N THR A 42 -3.76 16.44 14.62
CA THR A 42 -3.24 17.77 14.27
C THR A 42 -3.87 18.28 12.98
N THR A 43 -4.27 19.55 12.99
CA THR A 43 -4.84 20.28 11.86
C THR A 43 -3.99 21.51 11.58
N THR A 44 -4.04 22.00 10.34
CA THR A 44 -3.31 23.20 9.90
C THR A 44 -4.24 24.11 9.11
N ALA A 45 -3.79 25.29 8.68
CA ALA A 45 -4.57 26.16 7.80
C ALA A 45 -5.05 25.47 6.50
N SER A 46 -4.39 24.38 6.06
CA SER A 46 -4.76 23.61 4.87
C SER A 46 -5.72 22.45 5.15
N SER A 47 -6.08 22.19 6.41
CA SER A 47 -7.04 21.13 6.76
C SER A 47 -8.45 21.52 6.33
N ALA A 48 -9.22 20.60 5.74
CA ALA A 48 -10.52 20.90 5.13
C ALA A 48 -11.55 21.53 6.09
N ILE A 49 -11.51 21.20 7.38
CA ILE A 49 -12.40 21.77 8.41
C ILE A 49 -12.00 23.18 8.88
N ASN A 50 -10.83 23.69 8.48
CA ASN A 50 -10.29 24.98 8.89
C ASN A 50 -10.68 26.06 7.87
N LEU A 51 -11.94 26.47 7.93
CA LEU A 51 -12.63 27.33 6.95
C LEU A 51 -12.43 28.83 7.21
N LYS A 52 -12.56 29.63 6.15
CA LYS A 52 -12.37 31.08 6.17
C LYS A 52 -13.69 31.84 6.02
N GLY A 53 -13.72 33.08 6.52
CA GLY A 53 -14.82 34.01 6.31
C GLY A 53 -14.96 34.43 4.85
N VAL A 54 -16.19 34.78 4.45
CA VAL A 54 -16.54 35.08 3.05
C VAL A 54 -15.94 36.37 2.50
N SER A 55 -15.35 37.18 3.36
CA SER A 55 -14.67 38.43 3.01
C SER A 55 -13.17 38.27 2.77
N GLU A 56 -12.59 37.10 3.03
CA GLU A 56 -11.14 36.89 2.98
C GLU A 56 -10.72 36.14 1.71
N ASP A 57 -9.67 36.64 1.06
CA ASP A 57 -8.95 35.99 -0.05
C ASP A 57 -7.67 35.36 0.51
N ASP A 58 -7.34 34.15 0.08
CA ASP A 58 -6.10 33.46 0.49
C ASP A 58 -4.84 33.91 -0.26
N GLY A 59 -4.96 34.95 -1.09
CA GLY A 59 -3.88 35.49 -1.91
C GLY A 59 -3.67 34.70 -3.21
N THR A 60 -4.48 33.67 -3.45
CA THR A 60 -4.52 32.91 -4.71
C THR A 60 -5.77 33.22 -5.53
N GLY A 61 -6.65 34.11 -5.04
CA GLY A 61 -7.93 34.45 -5.66
C GLY A 61 -9.07 33.55 -5.19
N THR A 62 -8.85 32.69 -4.19
CA THR A 62 -9.89 31.83 -3.60
C THR A 62 -10.50 32.54 -2.40
N VAL A 63 -11.77 32.92 -2.53
CA VAL A 63 -12.53 33.60 -1.47
C VAL A 63 -13.10 32.56 -0.49
N GLY A 64 -13.11 32.87 0.80
CA GLY A 64 -13.72 32.01 1.81
C GLY A 64 -15.22 31.74 1.54
N THR A 65 -15.70 30.58 1.97
CA THR A 65 -17.09 30.15 1.75
C THR A 65 -17.97 30.26 3.00
N GLY A 66 -17.39 30.64 4.15
CA GLY A 66 -18.06 30.53 5.45
C GLY A 66 -18.18 29.08 5.89
N ILE A 67 -19.00 28.85 6.92
CA ILE A 67 -19.17 27.55 7.55
C ILE A 67 -20.64 27.27 7.86
N SER A 68 -21.02 26.00 7.70
CA SER A 68 -22.20 25.47 8.37
C SER A 68 -21.83 24.26 9.22
N VAL A 69 -22.45 24.12 10.39
CA VAL A 69 -22.26 22.96 11.27
C VAL A 69 -23.63 22.47 11.72
N SER A 70 -23.86 21.16 11.68
CA SER A 70 -25.10 20.51 12.14
C SER A 70 -24.75 19.40 13.11
N PHE A 71 -25.50 19.26 14.19
CA PHE A 71 -25.38 18.13 15.11
C PHE A 71 -26.65 17.95 15.93
N PHE A 72 -26.86 16.74 16.44
CA PHE A 72 -27.82 16.49 17.50
C PHE A 72 -27.08 16.35 18.82
N VAL A 73 -27.53 17.11 19.83
CA VAL A 73 -26.93 17.10 21.17
C VAL A 73 -28.00 16.98 22.24
N ASN A 74 -27.64 16.33 23.35
CA ASN A 74 -28.41 16.35 24.59
C ASN A 74 -27.43 16.57 25.76
N PHE A 75 -27.81 17.40 26.71
CA PHE A 75 -27.02 17.68 27.90
C PHE A 75 -27.66 17.00 29.10
N PRO A 76 -27.01 16.02 29.74
CA PRO A 76 -27.55 15.37 30.93
C PRO A 76 -27.84 16.34 32.07
N GLU A 77 -27.02 17.40 32.14
CA GLU A 77 -27.03 18.43 33.17
C GLU A 77 -26.87 19.83 32.54
N VAL A 78 -27.23 20.85 33.31
CA VAL A 78 -27.17 22.28 32.96
C VAL A 78 -26.35 23.04 34.01
N GLY A 79 -25.89 24.24 33.69
CA GLY A 79 -25.11 25.14 34.58
C GLY A 79 -23.58 25.08 34.41
N ASN A 80 -23.05 24.12 33.65
CA ASN A 80 -21.62 24.02 33.32
C ASN A 80 -21.34 24.36 31.85
N ARG A 81 -20.10 24.76 31.56
CA ARG A 81 -19.63 24.95 30.18
C ARG A 81 -19.36 23.58 29.55
N GLU A 82 -19.97 23.23 28.42
CA GLU A 82 -19.74 21.94 27.76
C GLU A 82 -19.21 22.12 26.33
N ILE A 83 -18.05 21.55 26.02
CA ILE A 83 -17.48 21.62 24.68
C ILE A 83 -18.09 20.54 23.80
N ILE A 84 -18.55 20.92 22.62
CA ILE A 84 -19.13 20.00 21.64
C ILE A 84 -18.06 19.65 20.60
N PHE A 85 -17.44 20.67 20.00
CA PHE A 85 -16.42 20.52 18.96
C PHE A 85 -15.43 21.68 19.01
N ALA A 86 -14.15 21.40 18.78
CA ALA A 86 -13.11 22.40 18.61
C ALA A 86 -12.21 22.04 17.43
N SER A 87 -11.95 23.01 16.56
CA SER A 87 -11.02 22.90 15.43
C SER A 87 -9.77 23.71 15.74
N ASN A 88 -8.61 23.12 15.48
CA ASN A 88 -7.29 23.75 15.62
C ASN A 88 -7.06 24.41 16.99
N SER A 89 -7.51 23.76 18.05
CA SER A 89 -7.35 24.22 19.44
C SER A 89 -5.91 24.06 19.91
N THR A 90 -5.43 25.04 20.67
CA THR A 90 -4.14 25.09 21.36
C THR A 90 -4.34 25.64 22.78
N ALA A 91 -3.27 26.02 23.49
CA ALA A 91 -3.39 26.69 24.80
C ALA A 91 -4.01 28.11 24.71
N THR A 92 -4.07 28.70 23.53
CA THR A 92 -4.58 30.04 23.20
C THR A 92 -5.83 29.94 22.33
N TYR A 93 -6.62 31.01 22.22
CA TYR A 93 -7.84 31.00 21.39
C TYR A 93 -7.50 30.99 19.88
N SER A 94 -7.06 29.85 19.38
CA SER A 94 -6.88 29.52 17.96
C SER A 94 -8.11 28.79 17.41
N GLY A 95 -8.28 28.84 16.09
CA GLY A 95 -9.36 28.17 15.38
C GLY A 95 -10.76 28.58 15.87
N TYR A 96 -11.69 27.63 15.81
CA TYR A 96 -13.09 27.83 16.22
C TYR A 96 -13.59 26.68 17.09
N TRP A 97 -14.60 26.97 17.92
CA TRP A 97 -15.20 25.96 18.78
C TRP A 97 -16.69 26.23 19.05
N ILE A 98 -17.40 25.16 19.35
CA ILE A 98 -18.82 25.15 19.68
C ILE A 98 -18.98 24.63 21.10
N GLU A 99 -19.78 25.33 21.90
CA GLU A 99 -20.02 24.98 23.30
C GLU A 99 -21.47 25.25 23.72
N LYS A 100 -21.89 24.62 24.80
CA LYS A 100 -22.91 25.17 25.70
C LYS A 100 -22.18 26.01 26.74
N ASN A 101 -22.48 27.28 26.84
CA ASN A 101 -21.84 28.16 27.83
C ASN A 101 -22.43 27.94 29.25
N PRO A 102 -21.86 28.56 30.30
CA PRO A 102 -22.40 28.45 31.68
C PRO A 102 -23.83 28.97 31.88
N ASP A 103 -24.36 29.79 30.96
CA ASP A 103 -25.77 30.24 30.96
C ASP A 103 -26.69 29.27 30.19
N ASP A 104 -26.20 28.07 29.88
CA ASP A 104 -26.90 27.02 29.15
C ASP A 104 -27.31 27.42 27.73
N LYS A 105 -26.52 28.27 27.08
CA LYS A 105 -26.77 28.71 25.70
C LYS A 105 -25.75 28.13 24.74
N ILE A 106 -26.21 27.75 23.55
CA ILE A 106 -25.32 27.32 22.47
C ILE A 106 -24.54 28.53 21.98
N ALA A 107 -23.21 28.41 21.91
CA ALA A 107 -22.32 29.45 21.44
C ALA A 107 -21.37 28.93 20.35
N PHE A 108 -21.16 29.77 19.33
CA PHE A 108 -20.13 29.59 18.30
C PHE A 108 -19.03 30.62 18.50
N ASN A 109 -17.78 30.17 18.53
CA ASN A 109 -16.63 30.99 18.90
C ASN A 109 -15.50 30.83 17.92
N TRP A 110 -14.70 31.88 17.73
CA TRP A 110 -13.44 31.80 16.99
C TRP A 110 -12.43 32.82 17.49
N GLY A 111 -11.14 32.57 17.28
CA GLY A 111 -10.09 33.41 17.83
C GLY A 111 -8.91 33.71 16.91
N ASN A 112 -8.05 34.61 17.40
CA ASN A 112 -6.90 35.14 16.68
C ASN A 112 -5.55 34.61 17.19
N ASP A 113 -5.57 33.60 18.08
CA ASP A 113 -4.38 33.01 18.70
C ASP A 113 -3.54 33.95 19.59
N GLY A 114 -4.00 35.18 19.87
CA GLY A 114 -3.27 36.17 20.65
C GLY A 114 -3.26 35.94 22.18
N GLY A 115 -3.83 34.83 22.66
CA GLY A 115 -3.99 34.51 24.09
C GLY A 115 -5.36 33.90 24.41
N ALA A 116 -5.67 33.69 25.70
CA ALA A 116 -6.93 33.12 26.18
C ALA A 116 -7.86 34.15 26.88
N GLY A 117 -7.88 35.40 26.40
CA GLY A 117 -8.71 36.49 26.92
C GLY A 117 -9.79 36.95 25.94
N GLN A 118 -10.73 37.79 26.40
CA GLN A 118 -11.85 38.28 25.57
C GLN A 118 -11.39 39.06 24.33
N SER A 119 -10.23 39.73 24.37
CA SER A 119 -9.65 40.45 23.22
C SER A 119 -9.17 39.54 22.09
N ASN A 120 -9.10 38.23 22.34
CA ASN A 120 -8.53 37.24 21.43
C ASN A 120 -9.56 36.27 20.87
N ARG A 121 -10.84 36.43 21.24
CA ARG A 121 -11.96 35.68 20.69
C ARG A 121 -13.12 36.58 20.28
N ARG A 122 -13.92 36.05 19.36
CA ARG A 122 -15.27 36.52 19.06
C ARG A 122 -16.24 35.36 19.32
N THR A 123 -17.40 35.68 19.87
CA THR A 123 -18.40 34.69 20.30
C THR A 123 -19.80 35.12 19.86
N MET A 124 -20.60 34.18 19.37
CA MET A 124 -22.00 34.36 18.98
C MET A 124 -22.86 33.39 19.79
N ILE A 125 -23.77 33.91 20.62
CA ILE A 125 -24.52 33.17 21.64
C ILE A 125 -26.01 33.17 21.26
N ALA A 126 -26.63 31.99 21.18
CA ALA A 126 -28.06 31.83 20.92
C ALA A 126 -28.89 31.97 22.21
N SER A 127 -30.10 32.51 22.09
CA SER A 127 -31.11 32.53 23.15
C SER A 127 -32.43 31.92 22.65
N PRO A 128 -33.14 31.09 23.43
CA PRO A 128 -33.03 30.88 24.88
C PRO A 128 -32.03 29.79 25.30
N ALA A 129 -31.90 29.60 26.62
CA ALA A 129 -31.13 28.51 27.21
C ALA A 129 -31.74 27.13 26.90
N VAL A 130 -30.89 26.12 26.74
CA VAL A 130 -31.28 24.71 26.57
C VAL A 130 -31.58 24.07 27.93
N SER A 131 -32.38 23.00 27.90
CA SER A 131 -32.79 22.25 29.10
C SER A 131 -32.01 20.93 29.21
N ALA A 132 -31.86 20.44 30.44
CA ALA A 132 -31.29 19.13 30.70
C ALA A 132 -32.13 18.00 30.08
N ASN A 133 -31.47 16.89 29.74
CA ASN A 133 -32.05 15.66 29.23
C ASN A 133 -32.96 15.83 28.01
N THR A 134 -32.71 16.86 27.19
CA THR A 134 -33.50 17.17 25.99
C THR A 134 -32.61 17.10 24.75
N TRP A 135 -33.05 16.36 23.73
CA TRP A 135 -32.39 16.34 22.43
C TRP A 135 -32.72 17.59 21.62
N TYR A 136 -31.68 18.25 21.12
CA TYR A 136 -31.77 19.39 20.22
C TYR A 136 -31.05 19.06 18.92
N HIS A 137 -31.68 19.40 17.78
CA HIS A 137 -30.98 19.52 16.51
C HIS A 137 -30.50 20.94 16.36
N VAL A 138 -29.19 21.13 16.27
CA VAL A 138 -28.58 22.45 16.15
C VAL A 138 -27.96 22.59 14.76
N ILE A 139 -28.25 23.69 14.07
CA ILE A 139 -27.53 24.11 12.87
C ILE A 139 -26.96 25.50 13.11
N ILE A 140 -25.68 25.68 12.83
CA ILE A 140 -24.98 26.96 12.89
C ILE A 140 -24.56 27.29 11.46
N THR A 141 -24.86 28.50 10.99
CA THR A 141 -24.30 29.02 9.73
C THR A 141 -23.58 30.32 10.01
N SER A 142 -22.33 30.47 9.58
CA SER A 142 -21.54 31.66 9.87
C SER A 142 -20.66 32.08 8.69
N THR A 143 -20.64 33.37 8.44
CA THR A 143 -19.68 34.05 7.54
C THR A 143 -18.41 34.50 8.28
N PHE A 144 -18.31 34.22 9.58
CA PHE A 144 -17.30 34.75 10.52
C PHE A 144 -17.31 36.29 10.66
N ALA A 145 -18.41 36.95 10.30
CA ALA A 145 -18.53 38.39 10.52
C ALA A 145 -18.47 38.74 12.02
N ASN A 146 -17.86 39.88 12.34
CA ASN A 146 -17.84 40.38 13.72
C ASN A 146 -19.24 40.80 14.19
N THR A 147 -20.17 41.11 13.29
CA THR A 147 -21.57 41.47 13.61
C THR A 147 -22.46 40.23 13.71
N THR A 148 -23.53 40.31 14.49
CA THR A 148 -24.49 39.20 14.70
C THR A 148 -25.16 38.74 13.41
N ASP A 149 -25.35 39.63 12.43
CA ASP A 149 -26.02 39.31 11.16
C ASP A 149 -25.25 38.30 10.29
N GLY A 150 -23.97 38.06 10.59
CA GLY A 150 -23.16 37.08 9.89
C GLY A 150 -23.26 35.67 10.44
N THR A 151 -23.94 35.45 11.57
CA THR A 151 -24.07 34.13 12.21
C THR A 151 -25.51 33.85 12.60
N PHE A 152 -26.06 32.73 12.14
CA PHE A 152 -27.38 32.24 12.51
C PHE A 152 -27.24 30.90 13.23
N ILE A 153 -27.90 30.78 14.38
CA ILE A 153 -27.97 29.54 15.14
C ILE A 153 -29.43 29.10 15.14
N TYR A 154 -29.70 27.90 14.65
CA TYR A 154 -31.01 27.28 14.56
C TYR A 154 -31.08 26.15 15.58
N ILE A 155 -32.14 26.12 16.38
CA ILE A 155 -32.46 25.02 17.30
C ILE A 155 -33.78 24.41 16.83
N ASN A 156 -33.76 23.12 16.51
CA ASN A 156 -34.87 22.38 15.91
C ASN A 156 -35.41 23.08 14.65
N ASN A 157 -34.50 23.51 13.78
CA ASN A 157 -34.75 24.28 12.55
C ASN A 157 -35.44 25.66 12.78
N VAL A 158 -35.49 26.16 14.01
CA VAL A 158 -35.99 27.49 14.34
C VAL A 158 -34.82 28.43 14.59
N ALA A 159 -34.76 29.55 13.87
CA ALA A 159 -33.73 30.57 14.06
C ALA A 159 -33.83 31.21 15.45
N GLN A 160 -32.71 31.30 16.15
CA GLN A 160 -32.61 31.89 17.48
C GLN A 160 -32.14 33.35 17.43
N ILE A 161 -32.40 34.09 18.50
CA ILE A 161 -31.81 35.42 18.69
C ILE A 161 -30.34 35.25 19.07
N VAL A 162 -29.45 35.92 18.34
CA VAL A 162 -28.00 35.85 18.56
C VAL A 162 -27.48 37.14 19.18
N THR A 163 -26.68 37.03 20.23
CA THR A 163 -25.92 38.12 20.85
C THR A 163 -24.43 37.86 20.75
N ALA A 164 -23.62 38.92 20.65
CA ALA A 164 -22.18 38.78 20.55
C ALA A 164 -21.45 39.01 21.90
N ASP A 165 -20.37 38.26 22.13
CA ASP A 165 -19.39 38.43 23.22
C ASP A 165 -17.95 38.39 22.64
N GLY A 166 -16.95 38.74 23.45
CA GLY A 166 -15.56 38.89 23.03
C GLY A 166 -15.32 40.15 22.19
N THR A 167 -14.10 40.66 22.18
CA THR A 167 -13.75 41.94 21.51
C THR A 167 -12.72 41.79 20.40
N ALA A 168 -12.33 40.56 20.04
CA ALA A 168 -11.45 40.35 18.90
C ALA A 168 -12.12 40.78 17.60
N SER A 169 -11.40 41.55 16.79
CA SER A 169 -11.79 41.91 15.42
C SER A 169 -11.15 40.92 14.45
N VAL A 170 -11.76 39.76 14.30
CA VAL A 170 -11.23 38.63 13.53
C VAL A 170 -12.33 38.07 12.63
N THR A 171 -12.16 38.17 11.31
CA THR A 171 -13.13 37.71 10.28
C THR A 171 -12.78 36.35 9.69
N THR A 172 -11.64 35.78 10.08
CA THR A 172 -11.24 34.40 9.82
C THR A 172 -10.46 33.87 11.03
N PRO A 173 -10.80 32.69 11.56
CA PRO A 173 -10.04 32.11 12.66
C PRO A 173 -8.56 31.95 12.32
N ASN A 174 -7.67 32.21 13.28
CA ASN A 174 -6.25 31.93 13.09
C ASN A 174 -5.98 30.44 13.28
N TYR A 175 -5.35 29.82 12.28
CA TYR A 175 -4.98 28.41 12.29
C TYR A 175 -3.47 28.23 12.41
N VAL A 176 -3.04 27.58 13.48
CA VAL A 176 -1.64 27.26 13.76
C VAL A 176 -1.25 25.90 13.18
N SER A 177 0.06 25.64 13.05
CA SER A 177 0.59 24.40 12.47
C SER A 177 0.51 23.18 13.39
N ASP A 178 0.37 23.39 14.70
CA ASP A 178 0.37 22.34 15.73
C ASP A 178 -0.98 22.19 16.46
N GLY A 179 -1.99 22.98 16.08
CA GLY A 179 -3.32 22.94 16.67
C GLY A 179 -4.06 21.63 16.38
N LYS A 180 -4.90 21.19 17.31
CA LYS A 180 -5.60 19.90 17.21
C LYS A 180 -7.11 20.07 17.08
N ALA A 181 -7.76 19.11 16.43
CA ALA A 181 -9.22 19.04 16.42
C ALA A 181 -9.74 17.99 17.41
N TYR A 182 -10.82 18.33 18.10
CA TYR A 182 -11.43 17.53 19.14
C TYR A 182 -12.96 17.56 19.07
N ILE A 183 -13.58 16.49 19.56
CA ILE A 183 -15.01 16.45 19.91
C ILE A 183 -15.08 16.20 21.41
N GLY A 184 -15.93 16.95 22.12
CA GLY A 184 -16.07 16.84 23.57
C GLY A 184 -14.95 17.51 24.38
N ARG A 185 -13.99 18.22 23.75
CA ARG A 185 -12.83 18.80 24.43
C ARG A 185 -12.22 20.00 23.66
N GLU A 186 -11.41 20.79 24.36
CA GLU A 186 -10.47 21.80 23.86
C GLU A 186 -9.15 21.77 24.67
N ASP A 187 -8.09 22.45 24.20
CA ASP A 187 -6.76 22.52 24.86
C ASP A 187 -6.41 23.92 25.43
N PHE A 188 -7.32 24.89 25.38
CA PHE A 188 -7.19 26.23 25.91
C PHE A 188 -6.85 26.20 27.40
N THR A 189 -5.87 27.01 27.80
CA THR A 189 -5.42 27.15 29.21
C THR A 189 -5.01 25.83 29.90
N ALA A 190 -4.78 24.75 29.13
CA ALA A 190 -4.39 23.42 29.62
C ALA A 190 -5.35 22.82 30.68
N THR A 191 -6.64 23.16 30.62
CA THR A 191 -7.63 22.77 31.63
C THR A 191 -8.06 21.30 31.56
N ASN A 192 -7.73 20.58 30.47
CA ASN A 192 -8.15 19.20 30.21
C ASN A 192 -9.67 18.97 30.37
N TYR A 193 -10.49 19.98 30.09
CA TYR A 193 -11.94 19.90 30.27
C TYR A 193 -12.58 18.94 29.24
N GLY A 194 -13.29 17.91 29.73
CA GLY A 194 -14.16 17.05 28.93
C GLY A 194 -15.62 17.47 29.07
N GLY A 195 -16.35 17.57 27.97
CA GLY A 195 -17.76 17.92 27.97
C GLY A 195 -18.64 16.78 28.49
N LYS A 196 -19.69 17.09 29.23
CA LYS A 196 -20.76 16.16 29.63
C LYS A 196 -21.96 16.32 28.70
N LEU A 197 -22.04 15.48 27.68
CA LEU A 197 -23.07 15.53 26.64
C LEU A 197 -23.33 14.18 25.98
N TYR A 198 -24.44 14.07 25.26
CA TYR A 198 -24.70 13.01 24.30
C TYR A 198 -24.69 13.60 22.89
N LEU A 199 -24.04 12.92 21.95
CA LEU A 199 -23.82 13.45 20.59
C LEU A 199 -24.15 12.41 19.52
N LYS A 200 -24.86 12.84 18.48
CA LYS A 200 -25.07 12.06 17.25
C LYS A 200 -25.02 12.97 16.00
N ASN A 201 -24.55 12.42 14.88
CA ASN A 201 -24.63 13.04 13.54
C ASN A 201 -24.07 14.48 13.45
N LEU A 202 -22.77 14.67 13.73
CA LEU A 202 -22.07 15.95 13.59
C LEU A 202 -21.50 16.09 12.17
N ALA A 203 -21.85 17.17 11.48
CA ALA A 203 -21.40 17.45 10.12
C ALA A 203 -20.99 18.92 9.95
N ILE A 204 -19.99 19.16 9.11
CA ILE A 204 -19.39 20.47 8.83
C ILE A 204 -19.34 20.65 7.31
N TRP A 205 -19.81 21.80 6.83
CA TRP A 205 -19.80 22.17 5.41
C TRP A 205 -18.95 23.42 5.16
N ALA A 206 -18.21 23.41 4.05
CA ALA A 206 -17.60 24.59 3.45
C ALA A 206 -18.66 25.38 2.67
N GLY A 207 -19.42 26.23 3.35
CA GLY A 207 -20.51 26.98 2.77
C GLY A 207 -21.65 27.27 3.73
N ILE A 208 -22.57 28.16 3.32
CA ILE A 208 -23.78 28.51 4.07
C ILE A 208 -24.96 27.67 3.58
N LEU A 209 -25.51 26.81 4.45
CA LEU A 209 -26.70 26.02 4.13
C LEU A 209 -27.93 26.92 4.01
N ASP A 210 -28.66 26.80 2.90
CA ASP A 210 -29.94 27.47 2.68
C ASP A 210 -31.10 26.83 3.47
N SER A 211 -32.29 27.46 3.42
CA SER A 211 -33.45 27.00 4.18
C SER A 211 -33.95 25.62 3.74
N SER A 212 -33.87 25.27 2.45
CA SER A 212 -34.25 23.96 1.93
C SER A 212 -33.37 22.86 2.52
N ASN A 213 -32.06 23.05 2.48
CA ASN A 213 -31.09 22.08 3.00
C ASN A 213 -31.24 21.89 4.51
N ARG A 214 -31.35 22.99 5.28
CA ARG A 214 -31.56 22.90 6.74
C ARG A 214 -32.86 22.17 7.09
N THR A 215 -33.93 22.49 6.36
CA THR A 215 -35.23 21.86 6.54
C THR A 215 -35.19 20.38 6.19
N ALA A 216 -34.49 19.99 5.11
CA ALA A 216 -34.31 18.59 4.73
C ALA A 216 -33.55 17.79 5.80
N ILE A 217 -32.47 18.36 6.36
CA ILE A 217 -31.67 17.73 7.42
C ILE A 217 -32.51 17.54 8.69
N TYR A 218 -33.34 18.52 9.09
CA TYR A 218 -34.20 18.41 10.27
C TYR A 218 -35.41 17.48 10.05
N ASN A 219 -36.11 17.64 8.92
CA ASN A 219 -37.35 16.94 8.60
C ASN A 219 -37.15 15.45 8.27
N SER A 220 -35.92 14.96 8.21
CA SER A 220 -35.70 13.53 8.02
C SER A 220 -36.38 12.71 9.13
N GLY A 221 -36.60 13.29 10.33
CA GLY A 221 -37.30 12.68 11.47
C GLY A 221 -36.67 11.38 11.98
N ASN A 222 -35.62 10.94 11.29
CA ASN A 222 -34.90 9.68 11.30
C ASN A 222 -33.48 10.01 10.80
N PHE A 223 -32.53 9.11 11.03
CA PHE A 223 -31.18 9.25 10.52
C PHE A 223 -31.14 9.47 8.99
N LEU A 224 -30.61 10.62 8.56
CA LEU A 224 -30.27 10.94 7.17
C LEU A 224 -28.75 10.85 7.01
N ASN A 225 -28.29 10.04 6.05
CA ASN A 225 -26.87 9.99 5.71
C ASN A 225 -26.50 11.19 4.84
N LEU A 226 -25.73 12.12 5.41
CA LEU A 226 -25.37 13.40 4.77
C LEU A 226 -24.29 13.27 3.69
N SER A 227 -23.64 12.12 3.54
CA SER A 227 -22.64 11.88 2.48
C SER A 227 -23.25 11.78 1.08
N ASN A 228 -24.58 11.76 0.94
CA ASN A 228 -25.26 11.70 -0.34
C ASN A 228 -26.38 12.73 -0.40
N ASN A 229 -26.59 13.32 -1.58
CA ASN A 229 -27.74 14.19 -1.82
C ASN A 229 -29.04 13.37 -1.73
N TYR A 230 -30.07 13.95 -1.12
CA TYR A 230 -31.35 13.28 -0.88
C TYR A 230 -32.50 14.29 -0.91
N SER A 231 -33.39 14.16 -1.89
CA SER A 231 -34.51 15.08 -2.09
C SER A 231 -34.04 16.55 -2.11
N ASP A 232 -34.41 17.34 -1.10
CA ASP A 232 -34.07 18.76 -0.98
C ASP A 232 -32.69 19.03 -0.35
N TYR A 233 -32.01 17.99 0.15
CA TYR A 233 -30.62 18.09 0.60
C TYR A 233 -29.66 17.88 -0.58
N THR A 234 -28.92 18.92 -0.95
CA THR A 234 -28.05 18.99 -2.15
C THR A 234 -26.60 19.37 -1.86
N GLN A 235 -26.19 19.33 -0.59
CA GLN A 235 -24.92 19.90 -0.12
C GLN A 235 -23.88 18.83 0.26
N ALA A 236 -24.06 17.58 -0.15
CA ALA A 236 -23.11 16.51 0.17
C ALA A 236 -21.69 16.80 -0.36
N SER A 237 -21.57 17.44 -1.52
CA SER A 237 -20.27 17.82 -2.11
C SER A 237 -19.53 18.91 -1.34
N ASN A 238 -20.23 19.65 -0.47
CA ASN A 238 -19.65 20.73 0.33
C ASN A 238 -19.29 20.27 1.75
N LEU A 239 -19.51 19.00 2.09
CA LEU A 239 -19.07 18.45 3.37
C LEU A 239 -17.54 18.48 3.46
N VAL A 240 -17.04 18.91 4.60
CA VAL A 240 -15.61 18.89 4.93
C VAL A 240 -15.26 18.03 6.14
N GLY A 241 -16.26 17.65 6.95
CA GLY A 241 -16.14 16.61 7.97
C GLY A 241 -17.51 16.09 8.37
N TYR A 242 -17.65 14.78 8.59
CA TYR A 242 -18.92 14.17 8.96
C TYR A 242 -18.75 12.91 9.82
N PHE A 243 -19.38 12.91 11.00
CA PHE A 243 -19.26 11.90 12.05
C PHE A 243 -20.64 11.43 12.54
N GLN A 244 -20.94 10.13 12.38
CA GLN A 244 -22.28 9.59 12.68
C GLN A 244 -22.49 9.23 14.16
N PHE A 245 -21.44 8.78 14.85
CA PHE A 245 -21.46 8.28 16.24
C PHE A 245 -22.39 7.09 16.50
N ASN A 246 -22.64 6.25 15.49
CA ASN A 246 -23.65 5.19 15.54
C ASN A 246 -23.13 3.80 15.11
N ASN A 247 -21.81 3.64 15.02
CA ASN A 247 -21.17 2.42 14.51
C ASN A 247 -20.60 1.53 15.61
N GLY A 248 -20.62 1.95 16.88
CA GLY A 248 -20.07 1.16 17.98
C GLY A 248 -18.55 0.94 17.88
N GLU A 249 -17.84 1.59 16.99
CA GLU A 249 -16.40 1.37 16.80
C GLU A 249 -15.59 2.04 17.90
N ASN A 250 -14.37 1.54 18.17
CA ASN A 250 -13.47 2.17 19.15
C ASN A 250 -12.75 3.42 18.59
N TYR A 251 -13.11 3.83 17.37
CA TYR A 251 -12.67 5.04 16.69
C TYR A 251 -13.89 5.65 15.98
N ILE A 252 -13.78 6.92 15.62
CA ILE A 252 -14.77 7.62 14.80
C ILE A 252 -14.21 7.78 13.39
N LYS A 253 -15.03 7.47 12.40
CA LYS A 253 -14.69 7.64 10.99
C LYS A 253 -15.18 9.00 10.49
N ASP A 254 -14.34 9.69 9.74
CA ASP A 254 -14.79 10.79 8.89
C ASP A 254 -15.41 10.22 7.59
N GLU A 255 -16.72 10.35 7.47
CA GLU A 255 -17.49 9.82 6.34
C GLU A 255 -17.24 10.60 5.03
N VAL A 256 -16.50 11.71 5.08
CA VAL A 256 -16.08 12.49 3.90
C VAL A 256 -14.74 11.99 3.34
N GLY A 257 -13.86 11.46 4.20
CA GLY A 257 -12.52 11.00 3.82
C GLY A 257 -11.44 12.08 3.82
N ASN A 258 -11.66 13.22 4.51
CA ASN A 258 -10.71 14.34 4.60
C ASN A 258 -9.65 14.15 5.70
N ALA A 259 -9.30 12.90 6.00
CA ALA A 259 -8.27 12.53 6.95
C ALA A 259 -8.53 12.90 8.42
N LEU A 260 -9.80 13.02 8.83
CA LEU A 260 -10.21 13.42 10.18
C LEU A 260 -10.76 12.27 11.05
N ASP A 261 -10.32 11.04 10.80
CA ASP A 261 -10.68 9.91 11.68
C ASP A 261 -10.19 10.17 13.12
N GLY A 262 -11.04 9.86 14.10
CA GLY A 262 -10.83 10.19 15.51
C GLY A 262 -10.59 8.99 16.41
N THR A 263 -9.65 9.10 17.35
CA THR A 263 -9.49 8.12 18.44
C THR A 263 -10.40 8.49 19.61
N ILE A 264 -11.17 7.51 20.10
CA ILE A 264 -12.08 7.67 21.24
C ILE A 264 -11.34 7.46 22.56
N TYR A 265 -11.55 8.36 23.53
CA TYR A 265 -11.10 8.24 24.91
C TYR A 265 -12.31 8.33 25.85
N GLY A 266 -12.47 7.34 26.73
CA GLY A 266 -13.47 7.29 27.82
C GLY A 266 -14.93 7.10 27.39
N THR A 267 -15.37 7.72 26.28
CA THR A 267 -16.79 7.74 25.89
C THR A 267 -17.37 6.36 25.63
N THR A 268 -18.68 6.21 25.88
CA THR A 268 -19.41 4.95 25.66
C THR A 268 -20.59 5.12 24.71
N TYR A 269 -20.86 4.10 23.89
CA TYR A 269 -22.05 4.12 23.06
C TYR A 269 -23.31 3.74 23.86
N LYS A 270 -24.44 4.32 23.48
CA LYS A 270 -25.77 4.03 24.04
C LYS A 270 -26.79 3.84 22.91
N ASP A 271 -28.03 3.51 23.28
CA ASP A 271 -29.15 3.26 22.36
C ASP A 271 -28.93 2.14 21.32
N TYR A 272 -28.00 1.22 21.57
CA TYR A 272 -27.94 -0.07 20.89
C TYR A 272 -29.06 -1.00 21.38
N LEU A 273 -29.31 -2.09 20.66
CA LEU A 273 -30.27 -3.12 21.02
C LEU A 273 -29.57 -4.28 21.77
N PRO A 274 -29.87 -4.49 23.07
CA PRO A 274 -29.24 -5.50 23.89
C PRO A 274 -30.03 -6.83 23.93
N ILE A 275 -29.47 -7.90 23.36
CA ILE A 275 -30.04 -9.27 23.44
C ILE A 275 -29.00 -10.27 23.96
N SER A 276 -29.43 -11.39 24.52
CA SER A 276 -28.56 -12.38 25.18
C SER A 276 -29.18 -13.79 25.17
N PHE A 277 -28.43 -14.78 25.68
CA PHE A 277 -28.99 -16.12 25.93
C PHE A 277 -29.88 -16.17 27.18
N LYS A 278 -29.61 -15.31 28.17
CA LYS A 278 -30.38 -15.22 29.42
C LYS A 278 -30.50 -13.76 29.86
N ASP A 279 -31.64 -13.43 30.47
CA ASP A 279 -31.87 -12.10 31.04
C ASP A 279 -30.76 -11.71 32.01
N THR A 280 -30.26 -10.49 31.87
CA THR A 280 -29.24 -9.93 32.77
C THR A 280 -29.20 -8.40 32.67
N VAL A 281 -28.54 -7.75 33.63
CA VAL A 281 -28.27 -6.32 33.62
C VAL A 281 -26.76 -6.10 33.73
N VAL A 282 -26.21 -5.29 32.84
CA VAL A 282 -24.81 -4.85 32.88
C VAL A 282 -24.78 -3.35 32.63
N ASP A 283 -24.13 -2.59 33.52
CA ASP A 283 -24.01 -1.13 33.45
C ASP A 283 -25.34 -0.41 33.16
N ASP A 284 -26.37 -0.78 33.94
CA ASP A 284 -27.76 -0.30 33.84
C ASP A 284 -28.48 -0.61 32.51
N VAL A 285 -27.89 -1.49 31.67
CA VAL A 285 -28.50 -1.98 30.44
C VAL A 285 -29.08 -3.37 30.66
N PHE A 286 -30.40 -3.50 30.47
CA PHE A 286 -31.09 -4.78 30.51
C PHE A 286 -30.94 -5.52 29.16
N TYR A 287 -30.36 -6.73 29.20
CA TYR A 287 -30.23 -7.61 28.04
C TYR A 287 -31.34 -8.65 28.04
N HIS A 288 -32.09 -8.70 26.95
CA HIS A 288 -33.20 -9.64 26.77
C HIS A 288 -32.68 -11.05 26.42
N GLY A 289 -32.97 -12.04 27.27
CA GLY A 289 -32.65 -13.46 27.11
C GLY A 289 -33.53 -14.15 26.07
N VAL A 290 -33.39 -13.78 24.81
CA VAL A 290 -34.31 -14.16 23.72
C VAL A 290 -33.67 -15.02 22.65
N ILE A 291 -32.36 -15.28 22.75
CA ILE A 291 -31.65 -16.15 21.79
C ILE A 291 -31.86 -17.61 22.16
N THR A 292 -32.36 -18.38 21.19
CA THR A 292 -32.87 -19.74 21.38
C THR A 292 -31.95 -20.84 20.86
N ASN A 293 -31.00 -20.52 19.99
CA ASN A 293 -29.99 -21.44 19.49
C ASN A 293 -28.66 -21.31 20.25
N SER A 294 -27.70 -22.19 19.94
CA SER A 294 -26.35 -22.18 20.50
C SER A 294 -25.32 -21.92 19.40
N PRO A 295 -25.09 -20.64 19.03
CA PRO A 295 -24.14 -20.28 17.99
C PRO A 295 -22.70 -20.59 18.41
N SER A 296 -21.80 -20.55 17.42
CA SER A 296 -20.36 -20.65 17.65
C SER A 296 -19.63 -19.55 16.90
N ILE A 297 -18.50 -19.10 17.45
CA ILE A 297 -17.58 -18.17 16.81
C ILE A 297 -16.41 -18.99 16.28
N ARG A 298 -16.07 -18.83 15.00
CA ARG A 298 -14.96 -19.53 14.36
C ARG A 298 -14.00 -18.52 13.77
N THR A 299 -12.71 -18.64 14.05
CA THR A 299 -11.66 -17.86 13.41
C THR A 299 -10.52 -18.78 13.01
N SER A 300 -9.93 -18.59 11.84
CA SER A 300 -8.74 -19.33 11.39
C SER A 300 -7.77 -18.44 10.65
N ILE A 301 -6.50 -18.81 10.69
CA ILE A 301 -5.43 -18.25 9.87
C ILE A 301 -4.72 -19.39 9.12
N ASP A 302 -4.24 -19.08 7.93
CA ASP A 302 -3.43 -19.96 7.10
C ASP A 302 -2.07 -19.31 6.88
N LEU A 303 -1.04 -19.84 7.54
CA LEU A 303 0.34 -19.34 7.45
C LEU A 303 0.94 -19.51 6.06
N ILE A 304 0.55 -20.56 5.32
CA ILE A 304 1.08 -20.86 3.99
C ILE A 304 0.49 -19.89 2.97
N ASN A 305 -0.82 -19.68 3.03
CA ASN A 305 -1.51 -18.80 2.08
C ASN A 305 -1.56 -17.34 2.53
N SER A 306 -1.11 -17.04 3.76
CA SER A 306 -1.14 -15.70 4.35
C SER A 306 -2.55 -15.10 4.42
N THR A 307 -3.54 -15.90 4.82
CA THR A 307 -4.95 -15.47 4.88
C THR A 307 -5.56 -15.66 6.26
N SER A 308 -6.61 -14.89 6.56
CA SER A 308 -7.48 -15.10 7.71
C SER A 308 -8.93 -15.31 7.28
N GLN A 309 -9.69 -16.02 8.10
CA GLN A 309 -11.11 -16.23 7.92
C GLN A 309 -11.82 -16.18 9.27
N THR A 310 -13.03 -15.60 9.27
CA THR A 310 -13.93 -15.62 10.41
C THR A 310 -15.28 -16.13 9.96
N GLY A 311 -15.83 -17.09 10.72
CA GLY A 311 -17.12 -17.68 10.47
C GLY A 311 -18.26 -16.73 10.82
N GLU A 312 -19.33 -16.85 10.05
CA GLU A 312 -20.61 -16.19 10.32
C GLU A 312 -21.26 -16.75 11.60
N ILE A 313 -21.90 -15.85 12.36
CA ILE A 313 -22.75 -16.17 13.50
C ILE A 313 -24.21 -16.08 13.03
N SER A 314 -24.94 -17.19 13.12
CA SER A 314 -26.39 -17.21 12.90
C SER A 314 -27.12 -17.34 14.24
N LEU A 315 -27.99 -16.38 14.54
CA LEU A 315 -28.80 -16.34 15.76
C LEU A 315 -30.27 -16.63 15.44
N ASN A 316 -30.91 -17.47 16.25
CA ASN A 316 -32.36 -17.62 16.26
C ASN A 316 -32.92 -16.92 17.50
N VAL A 317 -33.68 -15.86 17.28
CA VAL A 317 -34.24 -14.99 18.31
C VAL A 317 -35.76 -15.18 18.36
N ALA A 318 -36.36 -15.19 19.55
CA ALA A 318 -37.81 -15.17 19.66
C ALA A 318 -38.38 -13.85 19.11
N ASN A 319 -39.51 -13.90 18.40
CA ASN A 319 -40.27 -12.69 18.03
C ASN A 319 -41.16 -12.25 19.21
N PHE A 320 -40.54 -11.80 20.29
CA PHE A 320 -41.21 -11.45 21.55
C PHE A 320 -41.85 -10.05 21.49
N ASN A 321 -42.70 -9.72 22.48
CA ASN A 321 -43.21 -8.35 22.61
C ASN A 321 -42.09 -7.43 23.11
N TYR A 322 -41.69 -6.48 22.28
CA TYR A 322 -40.67 -5.48 22.56
C TYR A 322 -41.30 -4.08 22.44
N LYS A 323 -41.34 -3.34 23.56
CA LYS A 323 -41.91 -1.99 23.64
C LYS A 323 -43.34 -1.88 23.06
N GLY A 324 -44.17 -2.89 23.31
CA GLY A 324 -45.58 -2.91 22.91
C GLY A 324 -45.86 -3.45 21.51
N ASN A 325 -44.84 -3.74 20.70
CA ASN A 325 -44.97 -4.36 19.38
C ASN A 325 -44.20 -5.69 19.30
N ASP A 326 -44.37 -6.43 18.22
CA ASP A 326 -43.51 -7.58 17.91
C ASP A 326 -42.06 -7.11 17.68
N PHE A 327 -41.09 -7.88 18.13
CA PHE A 327 -39.67 -7.53 18.02
C PHE A 327 -39.21 -7.33 16.56
N SER A 328 -39.82 -8.02 15.59
CA SER A 328 -39.60 -7.78 14.17
C SER A 328 -39.91 -6.33 13.74
N TYR A 329 -40.86 -5.66 14.39
CA TYR A 329 -41.17 -4.26 14.13
C TYR A 329 -40.02 -3.31 14.50
N GLU A 330 -39.25 -3.62 15.55
CA GLU A 330 -38.05 -2.84 15.90
C GLU A 330 -36.99 -2.93 14.80
N LEU A 331 -36.80 -4.12 14.23
CA LEU A 331 -35.74 -4.40 13.25
C LEU A 331 -36.03 -3.87 11.84
N TYR A 332 -37.31 -3.70 11.48
CA TYR A 332 -37.75 -3.27 10.15
C TYR A 332 -38.48 -1.92 10.11
N GLY A 333 -39.22 -1.59 11.16
CA GLY A 333 -40.07 -0.40 11.23
C GLY A 333 -39.40 0.76 11.94
N THR A 334 -38.97 0.54 13.19
CA THR A 334 -38.48 1.63 14.05
C THR A 334 -37.07 2.09 13.70
N ARG A 335 -36.12 1.15 13.60
CA ARG A 335 -34.69 1.47 13.42
C ARG A 335 -34.03 0.55 12.41
N LYS A 336 -32.91 1.01 11.86
CA LYS A 336 -32.12 0.25 10.87
C LYS A 336 -30.89 -0.38 11.51
N TYR A 337 -30.77 -1.69 11.32
CA TYR A 337 -29.67 -2.52 11.86
C TYR A 337 -28.82 -3.19 10.78
N LEU A 338 -29.32 -3.33 9.54
CA LEU A 338 -28.55 -3.91 8.43
C LEU A 338 -27.31 -3.08 8.13
N HIS A 339 -26.18 -3.76 7.93
CA HIS A 339 -24.85 -3.17 7.75
C HIS A 339 -24.36 -2.33 8.94
N LYS A 340 -24.96 -2.50 10.12
CA LYS A 340 -24.50 -1.91 11.36
C LYS A 340 -23.79 -2.94 12.22
N THR A 341 -22.89 -2.43 13.04
CA THR A 341 -21.99 -3.23 13.86
C THR A 341 -22.76 -4.02 14.93
N VAL A 342 -22.24 -5.20 15.23
CA VAL A 342 -22.66 -6.07 16.31
C VAL A 342 -21.43 -6.46 17.11
N LYS A 343 -21.48 -6.19 18.42
CA LYS A 343 -20.46 -6.65 19.37
C LYS A 343 -21.01 -7.79 20.20
N VAL A 344 -20.19 -8.81 20.42
CA VAL A 344 -20.53 -9.95 21.28
C VAL A 344 -19.60 -9.96 22.48
N TYR A 345 -20.19 -10.04 23.66
CA TYR A 345 -19.50 -10.09 24.93
C TYR A 345 -19.78 -11.39 25.65
N SER A 346 -18.77 -11.93 26.32
CA SER A 346 -18.90 -13.01 27.28
C SER A 346 -19.06 -12.43 28.69
N GLN A 347 -20.13 -12.84 29.37
CA GLN A 347 -20.41 -12.53 30.77
C GLN A 347 -20.31 -13.80 31.60
N LEU A 348 -19.49 -13.77 32.65
CA LEU A 348 -19.34 -14.90 33.58
C LEU A 348 -20.16 -14.65 34.84
N ASN A 349 -20.96 -15.63 35.26
CA ASN A 349 -21.71 -15.64 36.52
C ASN A 349 -22.51 -14.37 36.79
N GLY A 350 -23.05 -13.72 35.76
CA GLY A 350 -23.77 -12.46 35.91
C GLY A 350 -22.89 -11.28 36.36
N SER A 351 -21.58 -11.34 36.15
CA SER A 351 -20.65 -10.25 36.45
C SER A 351 -21.01 -8.98 35.65
N SER A 352 -20.75 -7.82 36.24
CA SER A 352 -20.77 -6.53 35.53
C SER A 352 -19.58 -6.39 34.56
N SER A 353 -18.45 -7.04 34.85
CA SER A 353 -17.29 -7.03 33.96
C SER A 353 -17.49 -8.02 32.81
N ILE A 354 -17.66 -7.50 31.61
CA ILE A 354 -17.87 -8.28 30.38
C ILE A 354 -16.66 -8.22 29.46
N PHE A 355 -16.42 -9.27 28.67
CA PHE A 355 -15.26 -9.35 27.76
C PHE A 355 -15.72 -9.49 26.31
N GLN A 356 -15.29 -8.60 25.42
CA GLN A 356 -15.65 -8.66 24.00
C GLN A 356 -14.94 -9.83 23.31
N ILE A 357 -15.71 -10.77 22.75
CA ILE A 357 -15.21 -11.99 22.10
C ILE A 357 -15.40 -12.00 20.58
N TYR A 358 -16.16 -11.06 20.04
CA TYR A 358 -16.42 -10.93 18.61
C TYR A 358 -16.87 -9.52 18.24
N HIS A 359 -16.57 -9.15 16.99
CA HIS A 359 -16.95 -7.91 16.34
C HIS A 359 -17.32 -8.22 14.88
N GLY A 360 -18.48 -7.76 14.42
CA GLY A 360 -18.93 -7.95 13.05
C GLY A 360 -20.08 -7.03 12.68
N ASP A 361 -20.73 -7.26 11.54
CA ASP A 361 -21.90 -6.51 11.07
C ASP A 361 -23.10 -7.43 10.86
N LEU A 362 -24.30 -6.93 11.13
CA LEU A 362 -25.54 -7.63 10.78
C LEU A 362 -25.78 -7.56 9.27
N ARG A 363 -25.92 -8.70 8.60
CA ARG A 363 -26.02 -8.80 7.13
C ARG A 363 -27.36 -9.24 6.59
N ASP A 364 -28.06 -10.08 7.35
CA ASP A 364 -29.34 -10.62 6.92
C ASP A 364 -30.25 -10.81 8.12
N ILE A 365 -31.54 -10.53 7.90
CA ILE A 365 -32.61 -10.67 8.88
C ILE A 365 -33.71 -11.44 8.17
N LYS A 366 -34.16 -12.54 8.77
CA LYS A 366 -35.35 -13.28 8.32
C LYS A 366 -36.28 -13.45 9.50
N HIS A 367 -37.59 -13.45 9.28
CA HIS A 367 -38.51 -13.72 10.38
C HIS A 367 -39.76 -14.45 9.92
N ASP A 368 -40.38 -15.13 10.88
CA ASP A 368 -41.76 -15.58 10.80
C ASP A 368 -42.55 -14.98 11.97
N ASN A 369 -43.70 -15.57 12.32
CA ASN A 369 -44.53 -15.08 13.42
C ASN A 369 -43.93 -15.33 14.81
N LYS A 370 -43.01 -16.29 14.96
CA LYS A 370 -42.48 -16.76 16.24
C LYS A 370 -40.98 -16.53 16.40
N SER A 371 -40.24 -16.44 15.31
CA SER A 371 -38.79 -16.45 15.31
C SER A 371 -38.19 -15.46 14.31
N ILE A 372 -36.99 -14.98 14.63
CA ILE A 372 -36.18 -14.10 13.81
C ILE A 372 -34.80 -14.75 13.68
N GLN A 373 -34.31 -14.90 12.46
CA GLN A 373 -32.94 -15.28 12.17
C GLN A 373 -32.11 -14.03 11.90
N LEU A 374 -30.99 -13.87 12.62
CA LEU A 374 -30.03 -12.79 12.44
C LEU A 374 -28.68 -13.39 12.04
N ASN A 375 -28.13 -12.92 10.93
CA ASN A 375 -26.86 -13.38 10.39
C ASN A 375 -25.81 -12.29 10.49
N ILE A 376 -24.75 -12.54 11.26
CA ILE A 376 -23.68 -11.60 11.57
C ILE A 376 -22.39 -12.13 10.96
N THR A 377 -21.74 -11.31 10.13
CA THR A 377 -20.44 -11.65 9.53
C THR A 377 -19.36 -10.75 10.11
N GLU A 378 -18.09 -11.18 10.05
CA GLU A 378 -16.98 -10.26 10.35
C GLU A 378 -17.07 -9.05 9.44
N LYS A 379 -16.76 -7.87 9.98
CA LYS A 379 -16.69 -6.63 9.22
C LYS A 379 -15.50 -6.72 8.27
N GLN A 380 -15.79 -6.70 6.97
CA GLN A 380 -14.78 -6.73 5.91
C GLN A 380 -14.72 -5.36 5.24
N GLU A 381 -13.68 -4.57 5.50
CA GLU A 381 -13.63 -3.19 5.01
C GLU A 381 -13.37 -3.10 3.51
N TRP A 382 -12.84 -4.16 2.90
CA TRP A 382 -12.62 -4.28 1.45
C TRP A 382 -13.82 -4.81 0.67
N GLU A 383 -14.95 -5.08 1.32
CA GLU A 383 -16.10 -5.71 0.68
C GLU A 383 -16.70 -4.80 -0.42
N LYS A 384 -16.92 -5.37 -1.62
CA LYS A 384 -17.47 -4.67 -2.80
C LYS A 384 -16.64 -3.47 -3.27
N ILE A 385 -15.36 -3.40 -2.90
CA ILE A 385 -14.44 -2.37 -3.38
C ILE A 385 -13.59 -2.95 -4.52
N ASP A 386 -13.62 -2.26 -5.65
CA ASP A 386 -12.75 -2.54 -6.79
C ASP A 386 -11.71 -1.42 -6.93
N ILE A 387 -10.48 -1.78 -7.29
CA ILE A 387 -9.36 -0.85 -7.49
C ILE A 387 -8.58 -1.18 -8.77
N PRO A 388 -8.03 -0.17 -9.48
CA PRO A 388 -8.29 1.25 -9.26
C PRO A 388 -9.75 1.60 -9.62
N ASN A 389 -10.27 2.65 -8.99
CA ASN A 389 -11.64 3.13 -9.13
C ASN A 389 -11.74 4.56 -9.70
N VAL A 390 -10.62 5.25 -9.85
CA VAL A 390 -10.55 6.55 -10.53
C VAL A 390 -10.33 6.31 -12.02
N LYS A 391 -11.25 6.82 -12.84
CA LYS A 391 -11.28 6.59 -14.29
C LYS A 391 -11.10 7.91 -15.03
N TYR A 392 -10.37 7.89 -16.14
CA TYR A 392 -10.32 9.04 -17.04
C TYR A 392 -11.66 9.19 -17.76
N GLU A 393 -12.26 10.39 -17.75
CA GLU A 393 -13.64 10.57 -18.23
C GLU A 393 -13.82 10.28 -19.73
N LYS A 394 -12.76 10.43 -20.54
CA LYS A 394 -12.84 10.33 -22.01
C LYS A 394 -12.46 8.96 -22.58
N LEU A 395 -11.74 8.11 -21.82
CA LEU A 395 -11.28 6.80 -22.29
C LEU A 395 -11.55 5.73 -21.22
N ASP A 396 -11.70 4.46 -21.62
CA ASP A 396 -11.93 3.35 -20.70
C ASP A 396 -10.65 2.89 -19.98
N ILE A 397 -9.99 3.81 -19.27
CA ILE A 397 -8.70 3.61 -18.60
C ILE A 397 -8.75 4.14 -17.16
N TYR A 398 -7.97 3.52 -16.28
CA TYR A 398 -7.94 3.83 -14.85
C TYR A 398 -6.62 4.51 -14.46
N GLU A 399 -6.69 5.43 -13.50
CA GLU A 399 -5.47 5.95 -12.87
C GLU A 399 -4.71 4.79 -12.20
N PRO A 400 -3.44 4.56 -12.56
CA PRO A 400 -2.72 3.39 -12.09
C PRO A 400 -2.38 3.53 -10.60
N ILE A 401 -2.59 2.47 -9.83
CA ILE A 401 -2.10 2.38 -8.45
C ILE A 401 -0.67 1.86 -8.50
N VAL A 402 0.28 2.62 -7.98
CA VAL A 402 1.71 2.26 -8.02
C VAL A 402 2.32 2.39 -6.64
N TYR A 403 3.02 1.36 -6.17
CA TYR A 403 3.78 1.40 -4.92
C TYR A 403 5.22 0.97 -5.15
N GLY A 404 6.14 1.56 -4.40
CA GLY A 404 7.55 1.18 -4.43
C GLY A 404 8.49 2.28 -4.90
N GLN A 405 9.77 1.97 -4.76
CA GLN A 405 10.87 2.76 -5.34
C GLN A 405 11.17 2.26 -6.74
N PHE A 406 10.94 3.12 -7.71
CA PHE A 406 11.33 2.91 -9.10
C PHE A 406 12.62 3.69 -9.36
N THR A 407 13.26 3.41 -10.49
CA THR A 407 14.51 4.10 -10.83
C THR A 407 14.17 5.30 -11.70
N PRO A 408 14.18 6.53 -11.15
CA PRO A 408 14.20 7.72 -11.99
C PRO A 408 15.52 7.71 -12.76
N ALA A 409 15.48 7.92 -14.07
CA ALA A 409 16.72 8.05 -14.84
C ALA A 409 17.62 9.13 -14.21
N THR A 410 18.87 8.80 -13.92
CA THR A 410 19.89 9.78 -13.54
C THR A 410 20.54 10.33 -14.81
N ILE A 411 20.20 11.56 -15.16
CA ILE A 411 20.96 12.29 -16.19
C ILE A 411 22.34 12.63 -15.61
N ARG A 412 23.39 12.26 -16.36
CA ARG A 412 24.79 12.71 -16.25
C ARG A 412 25.32 13.01 -14.84
N GLN A 413 26.15 12.11 -14.30
CA GLN A 413 27.16 12.56 -13.34
C GLN A 413 28.32 13.19 -14.13
N THR A 414 28.45 14.51 -14.06
CA THR A 414 29.57 15.25 -14.66
C THR A 414 30.89 14.82 -14.03
N GLY A 415 31.79 14.25 -14.82
CA GLY A 415 33.21 14.10 -14.43
C GLY A 415 33.81 12.72 -14.69
N ILE A 416 34.56 12.66 -15.79
CA ILE A 416 35.78 11.84 -15.99
C ILE A 416 35.58 10.32 -16.12
N SER A 417 35.76 9.89 -17.38
CA SER A 417 36.52 8.70 -17.81
C SER A 417 36.01 7.32 -17.36
N THR A 418 35.59 6.49 -18.33
CA THR A 418 35.38 5.02 -18.31
C THR A 418 33.97 4.42 -18.17
N SER A 419 32.90 5.19 -17.94
CA SER A 419 31.55 4.61 -18.06
C SER A 419 30.50 5.68 -18.33
N PRO A 420 29.85 5.71 -19.51
CA PRO A 420 28.80 6.68 -19.81
C PRO A 420 27.52 6.37 -19.03
N THR A 421 26.96 7.35 -18.31
CA THR A 421 25.82 7.21 -17.38
C THR A 421 24.45 7.39 -18.03
N ASN A 422 24.30 7.18 -19.34
CA ASN A 422 23.00 7.23 -20.05
C ASN A 422 22.50 5.80 -20.29
N ASP A 423 22.44 4.96 -19.26
CA ASP A 423 22.04 3.56 -19.41
C ASP A 423 20.51 3.42 -19.35
N GLY A 424 19.98 2.56 -20.20
CA GLY A 424 18.62 2.09 -20.11
C GLY A 424 18.37 1.38 -18.79
N VAL A 425 17.20 1.60 -18.23
CA VAL A 425 16.79 0.96 -16.98
C VAL A 425 16.25 -0.44 -17.24
N PHE A 426 16.60 -1.39 -16.37
CA PHE A 426 16.17 -2.79 -16.48
C PHE A 426 15.09 -3.09 -15.44
N GLY A 427 13.86 -3.41 -15.89
CA GLY A 427 12.76 -3.89 -15.04
C GLY A 427 12.34 -2.96 -13.87
N THR A 428 12.71 -1.68 -13.92
CA THR A 428 12.59 -0.70 -12.82
C THR A 428 11.68 0.47 -13.17
N VAL A 429 10.74 0.24 -14.08
CA VAL A 429 9.68 1.18 -14.52
C VAL A 429 8.31 0.49 -14.45
N TYR A 430 7.25 1.29 -14.52
CA TYR A 430 5.88 0.79 -14.62
C TYR A 430 5.16 1.40 -15.84
N PRO A 431 4.17 0.71 -16.44
CA PRO A 431 3.48 1.19 -17.62
C PRO A 431 2.49 2.31 -17.27
N VAL A 432 2.46 3.34 -18.11
CA VAL A 432 1.48 4.43 -18.09
C VAL A 432 0.77 4.50 -19.44
N ASP A 433 -0.56 4.62 -19.42
CA ASP A 433 -1.34 4.69 -20.65
C ASP A 433 -1.19 6.06 -21.30
N VAL A 434 -1.00 6.07 -22.63
CA VAL A 434 -0.96 7.28 -23.46
C VAL A 434 -2.39 7.67 -23.81
N ILE A 435 -2.83 8.82 -23.31
CA ILE A 435 -4.19 9.32 -23.50
C ILE A 435 -4.32 10.24 -24.72
N SER A 436 -3.19 10.74 -25.21
CA SER A 436 -3.09 11.46 -26.48
C SER A 436 -1.66 11.37 -27.02
N ALA A 437 -1.52 11.01 -28.28
CA ALA A 437 -0.27 11.11 -29.03
C ALA A 437 -0.49 12.06 -30.20
N THR A 438 0.34 13.08 -30.31
CA THR A 438 0.30 14.06 -31.41
C THR A 438 1.71 14.27 -31.94
N LYS A 439 1.83 14.93 -33.10
CA LYS A 439 3.14 15.36 -33.63
C LYS A 439 3.94 16.30 -32.70
N HIS A 440 3.34 16.78 -31.61
CA HIS A 440 3.96 17.71 -30.66
C HIS A 440 4.30 17.07 -29.32
N ALA A 441 3.46 16.18 -28.81
CA ALA A 441 3.66 15.56 -27.50
C ALA A 441 2.86 14.26 -27.32
N PHE A 442 3.37 13.43 -26.42
CA PHE A 442 2.62 12.38 -25.73
C PHE A 442 2.04 12.94 -24.43
N MET A 443 0.81 12.56 -24.11
CA MET A 443 0.20 12.83 -22.82
C MET A 443 -0.10 11.49 -22.14
N THR A 444 0.41 11.29 -20.92
CA THR A 444 0.33 10.01 -20.19
C THR A 444 -0.32 10.16 -18.84
N LEU A 445 -1.09 9.15 -18.43
CA LEU A 445 -1.72 9.07 -17.11
C LEU A 445 -0.73 8.59 -16.04
N THR A 446 -0.60 9.30 -14.92
CA THR A 446 0.36 8.99 -13.86
C THR A 446 -0.32 8.62 -12.54
N ALA A 447 0.40 7.92 -11.66
CA ALA A 447 -0.14 7.37 -10.41
C ALA A 447 -0.36 8.40 -9.29
N ARG A 448 0.32 9.54 -9.38
CA ARG A 448 0.19 10.69 -8.49
C ARG A 448 0.68 11.95 -9.17
N SER A 449 0.56 13.07 -8.46
CA SER A 449 1.23 14.31 -8.81
C SER A 449 2.73 14.21 -8.57
N TYR A 450 3.50 14.51 -9.62
CA TYR A 450 4.95 14.59 -9.63
C TYR A 450 5.42 16.03 -9.82
N THR A 451 6.44 16.38 -9.05
CA THR A 451 7.23 17.60 -9.15
C THR A 451 8.52 17.33 -9.92
N GLN A 452 9.25 18.37 -10.32
CA GLN A 452 10.54 18.19 -10.99
C GLN A 452 11.54 17.39 -10.12
N SER A 453 11.50 17.59 -8.80
CA SER A 453 12.36 16.85 -7.85
C SER A 453 12.05 15.36 -7.75
N ASP A 454 10.89 14.90 -8.25
CA ASP A 454 10.57 13.47 -8.27
C ASP A 454 11.27 12.72 -9.40
N ASN A 455 11.84 13.42 -10.39
CA ASN A 455 12.55 12.83 -11.54
C ASN A 455 11.72 11.76 -12.29
N ALA A 456 10.41 11.97 -12.44
CA ALA A 456 9.47 11.03 -13.05
C ALA A 456 9.56 11.01 -14.59
N TYR A 457 10.74 10.68 -15.13
CA TYR A 457 10.96 10.61 -16.59
C TYR A 457 10.13 9.50 -17.24
N MET A 458 9.63 9.78 -18.44
CA MET A 458 9.02 8.79 -19.32
C MET A 458 10.11 8.03 -20.07
N HIS A 459 9.86 6.76 -20.35
CA HIS A 459 10.78 5.86 -21.01
C HIS A 459 10.09 5.14 -22.16
N TYR A 460 10.90 4.74 -23.15
CA TYR A 460 10.48 3.94 -24.29
C TYR A 460 11.16 2.57 -24.25
N PRO A 461 10.44 1.47 -24.52
CA PRO A 461 11.00 0.13 -24.43
C PRO A 461 11.78 -0.24 -25.70
N VAL A 462 13.00 -0.76 -25.53
CA VAL A 462 13.89 -1.09 -26.67
C VAL A 462 14.27 -2.56 -26.76
N GLY A 463 14.02 -3.32 -25.70
CA GLY A 463 14.27 -4.75 -25.63
C GLY A 463 13.45 -5.40 -24.52
N VAL A 464 13.67 -6.69 -24.29
CA VAL A 464 13.02 -7.40 -23.17
C VAL A 464 13.60 -6.85 -21.87
N GLY A 465 12.75 -6.23 -21.04
CA GLY A 465 13.15 -5.67 -19.76
C GLY A 465 13.86 -4.31 -19.81
N PHE A 466 14.23 -3.79 -20.98
CA PHE A 466 15.02 -2.55 -21.12
C PHE A 466 14.21 -1.36 -21.62
N TYR A 467 14.40 -0.22 -20.94
CA TYR A 467 13.68 1.02 -21.18
C TYR A 467 14.64 2.20 -21.23
N LEU A 468 14.61 2.95 -22.33
CA LEU A 468 15.45 4.14 -22.49
C LEU A 468 14.70 5.40 -22.05
N PRO A 469 15.31 6.29 -21.27
CA PRO A 469 14.69 7.56 -20.89
C PRO A 469 14.43 8.43 -22.11
N ILE A 470 13.27 9.08 -22.13
CA ILE A 470 12.89 10.09 -23.13
C ILE A 470 13.30 11.45 -22.57
N SER A 471 14.28 12.07 -23.22
CA SER A 471 14.85 13.35 -22.82
C SER A 471 15.03 14.28 -24.01
N GLY A 472 15.15 15.58 -23.72
CA GLY A 472 15.64 16.60 -24.63
C GLY A 472 17.07 16.30 -25.12
N TRP A 473 17.55 17.15 -26.03
CA TRP A 473 18.84 16.97 -26.68
C TRP A 473 19.99 17.08 -25.67
N VAL A 474 20.98 16.18 -25.81
CA VAL A 474 22.18 16.18 -24.98
C VAL A 474 23.40 16.17 -25.91
N ASP A 475 24.11 17.28 -26.03
CA ASP A 475 25.35 17.38 -26.79
C ASP A 475 26.42 16.46 -26.16
N PHE A 476 27.07 15.60 -26.95
CA PHE A 476 28.21 14.80 -26.45
C PHE A 476 29.50 15.64 -26.34
N SER A 477 29.56 16.80 -26.99
CA SER A 477 30.74 17.66 -27.05
C SER A 477 30.77 18.77 -25.98
N SER A 478 29.63 19.06 -25.33
CA SER A 478 29.54 20.14 -24.36
C SER A 478 29.79 19.67 -22.91
N THR A 479 30.59 20.43 -22.18
CA THR A 479 30.85 20.25 -20.73
C THR A 479 29.74 20.84 -19.85
N ALA A 480 28.68 21.37 -20.46
CA ALA A 480 27.54 21.96 -19.76
C ALA A 480 26.38 20.95 -19.71
N PRO A 481 25.71 20.79 -18.56
CA PRO A 481 24.46 20.04 -18.50
C PRO A 481 23.39 20.86 -19.22
N ASP A 482 23.08 20.53 -20.47
CA ASP A 482 21.92 21.08 -21.16
C ASP A 482 20.64 20.55 -20.49
N GLY A 483 20.19 21.27 -19.46
CA GLY A 483 18.85 21.85 -19.33
C GLY A 483 17.59 20.97 -19.39
N ASP A 484 17.64 19.65 -19.41
CA ASP A 484 16.40 18.87 -19.48
C ASP A 484 15.77 18.65 -18.09
N THR A 485 14.65 19.34 -17.85
CA THR A 485 13.89 19.25 -16.61
C THR A 485 12.79 18.19 -16.74
N ALA A 486 12.73 17.25 -15.79
CA ALA A 486 11.61 16.32 -15.67
C ALA A 486 10.26 17.08 -15.76
N SER A 487 9.37 16.62 -16.62
CA SER A 487 8.05 17.25 -16.80
C SER A 487 7.22 17.11 -15.52
N THR A 488 6.60 18.20 -15.08
CA THR A 488 5.73 18.20 -13.90
C THR A 488 4.33 17.68 -14.25
N THR A 489 3.66 17.08 -13.28
CA THR A 489 2.26 16.67 -13.45
C THR A 489 1.34 17.88 -13.60
N ILE A 490 0.41 17.79 -14.55
CA ILE A 490 -0.74 18.67 -14.68
C ILE A 490 -1.99 17.85 -14.33
N VAL A 491 -2.86 18.40 -13.49
CA VAL A 491 -4.16 17.78 -13.18
C VAL A 491 -5.13 18.14 -14.30
N GLN A 492 -5.67 17.13 -14.97
CA GLN A 492 -6.69 17.31 -16.00
C GLN A 492 -7.88 16.42 -15.68
N THR A 493 -9.09 16.99 -15.55
CA THR A 493 -10.32 16.19 -15.30
C THR A 493 -10.14 15.19 -14.14
N ASN A 494 -9.59 15.67 -13.02
CA ASN A 494 -9.35 14.91 -11.79
C ASN A 494 -8.36 13.73 -11.88
N VAL A 495 -7.58 13.63 -12.95
CA VAL A 495 -6.48 12.66 -13.05
C VAL A 495 -5.13 13.35 -13.20
N ASN A 496 -4.07 12.66 -12.77
CA ASN A 496 -2.70 13.12 -12.88
C ASN A 496 -2.14 12.79 -14.28
N THR A 497 -1.60 13.80 -14.99
CA THR A 497 -1.03 13.61 -16.32
C THR A 497 0.35 14.24 -16.45
N ILE A 498 1.22 13.65 -17.29
CA ILE A 498 2.48 14.26 -17.73
C ILE A 498 2.43 14.40 -19.25
N THR A 499 2.91 15.54 -19.75
CA THR A 499 3.05 15.81 -21.19
C THR A 499 4.53 15.77 -21.57
N THR A 500 4.90 14.86 -22.46
CA THR A 500 6.28 14.66 -22.93
C THR A 500 6.39 15.07 -24.40
N PRO A 501 7.21 16.07 -24.76
CA PRO A 501 7.36 16.51 -26.15
C PRO A 501 7.85 15.40 -27.09
N THR A 502 7.29 15.28 -28.30
CA THR A 502 7.79 14.34 -29.33
C THR A 502 9.09 14.80 -30.00
N THR A 503 9.53 16.03 -29.72
CA THR A 503 10.87 16.51 -30.08
C THR A 503 11.97 15.85 -29.26
N TYR A 504 11.61 15.21 -28.14
CA TYR A 504 12.55 14.45 -27.33
C TYR A 504 12.84 13.10 -28.01
N LYS A 505 13.91 12.44 -27.59
CA LYS A 505 14.28 11.11 -28.08
C LYS A 505 14.51 10.16 -26.92
N ALA A 506 14.19 8.89 -27.13
CA ALA A 506 14.63 7.85 -26.20
C ALA A 506 16.07 7.46 -26.54
N SER A 507 17.01 7.56 -25.60
CA SER A 507 18.41 7.22 -25.91
C SER A 507 19.17 6.65 -24.73
N GLY A 508 20.11 5.74 -25.01
CA GLY A 508 20.97 5.15 -23.98
C GLY A 508 21.60 3.81 -24.33
N PHE A 509 22.51 3.35 -23.48
CA PHE A 509 23.08 1.99 -23.58
C PHE A 509 22.16 0.95 -22.96
N TRP A 510 22.02 -0.19 -23.60
CA TRP A 510 21.29 -1.33 -23.05
C TRP A 510 21.92 -2.65 -23.48
N SER A 511 21.59 -3.73 -22.77
CA SER A 511 22.08 -5.08 -23.10
C SER A 511 21.09 -5.75 -24.06
N PRO A 512 21.48 -6.01 -25.32
CA PRO A 512 20.62 -6.69 -26.29
C PRO A 512 20.49 -8.19 -26.00
N LEU A 513 19.75 -8.92 -26.83
CA LEU A 513 19.68 -10.38 -26.75
C LEU A 513 20.59 -11.02 -27.80
N ALA A 514 21.13 -12.19 -27.49
CA ALA A 514 21.75 -13.05 -28.50
C ALA A 514 20.72 -13.39 -29.58
N SER A 515 21.10 -13.29 -30.86
CA SER A 515 20.19 -13.72 -31.93
C SER A 515 19.98 -15.24 -31.91
N GLU A 516 18.75 -15.67 -32.19
CA GLU A 516 18.41 -17.07 -32.47
C GLU A 516 18.91 -17.52 -33.86
N PHE A 517 19.26 -16.58 -34.74
CA PHE A 517 19.83 -16.87 -36.04
C PHE A 517 21.15 -17.64 -35.89
N ASN A 518 21.28 -18.71 -36.69
CA ASN A 518 22.43 -19.59 -36.67
C ASN A 518 22.80 -19.96 -38.12
N PRO A 519 23.71 -19.20 -38.74
CA PRO A 519 24.20 -19.54 -40.06
C PRO A 519 25.16 -20.73 -39.94
N ASN A 520 24.86 -21.84 -40.63
CA ASN A 520 25.69 -23.05 -40.67
C ASN A 520 27.08 -22.85 -41.32
N THR A 521 27.41 -21.62 -41.72
CA THR A 521 28.61 -21.26 -42.49
C THR A 521 29.68 -20.55 -41.66
N VAL A 522 29.43 -20.21 -40.38
CA VAL A 522 30.40 -19.55 -39.50
C VAL A 522 30.54 -20.28 -38.17
N THR A 523 31.64 -20.02 -37.45
CA THR A 523 31.84 -20.55 -36.10
C THR A 523 31.22 -19.58 -35.09
N LEU A 524 30.21 -20.00 -34.33
CA LEU A 524 29.60 -19.16 -33.29
C LEU A 524 30.24 -19.37 -31.92
N PHE A 525 30.19 -18.34 -31.07
CA PHE A 525 30.50 -18.50 -29.65
C PHE A 525 29.58 -19.54 -29.00
N THR A 526 30.16 -20.37 -28.14
CA THR A 526 29.40 -21.23 -27.21
C THR A 526 28.88 -20.38 -26.04
N ASP A 527 27.74 -20.79 -25.48
CA ASP A 527 27.07 -20.07 -24.39
C ASP A 527 26.81 -18.58 -24.70
N LYS A 528 26.56 -18.23 -25.98
CA LYS A 528 26.43 -16.84 -26.47
C LYS A 528 25.48 -15.96 -25.64
N ALA A 529 24.43 -16.52 -25.05
CA ALA A 529 23.49 -15.80 -24.19
C ALA A 529 24.16 -15.20 -22.93
N ASN A 530 25.25 -15.80 -22.45
CA ASN A 530 25.97 -15.34 -21.26
C ASN A 530 26.59 -13.94 -21.44
N ALA A 531 26.92 -13.54 -22.68
CA ALA A 531 27.44 -12.21 -22.99
C ALA A 531 26.38 -11.09 -22.87
N PHE A 532 25.15 -11.41 -22.46
CA PHE A 532 24.05 -10.44 -22.38
C PHE A 532 23.36 -10.46 -21.00
N ILE A 533 23.91 -11.20 -20.04
CA ILE A 533 23.35 -11.30 -18.68
C ILE A 533 23.52 -9.96 -17.95
N VAL A 534 22.42 -9.51 -17.36
CA VAL A 534 22.39 -8.31 -16.52
C VAL A 534 22.64 -8.74 -15.06
N PRO A 535 23.47 -8.02 -14.28
CA PRO A 535 23.68 -8.32 -12.88
C PRO A 535 22.38 -8.40 -12.08
N LYS A 536 22.29 -9.37 -11.17
CA LYS A 536 21.11 -9.60 -10.31
C LYS A 536 20.90 -8.51 -9.24
N THR A 537 21.79 -7.52 -9.12
CA THR A 537 21.75 -6.51 -8.04
C THR A 537 21.00 -5.25 -8.44
N TYR A 538 20.05 -4.88 -7.59
CA TYR A 538 18.91 -3.99 -7.84
C TYR A 538 19.18 -2.50 -8.15
N GLU A 539 20.43 -2.03 -8.20
CA GLU A 539 20.71 -0.58 -8.13
C GLU A 539 21.83 -0.08 -9.05
N THR A 540 22.48 -0.92 -9.85
CA THR A 540 23.59 -0.48 -10.70
C THR A 540 23.38 -0.85 -12.17
N THR A 541 22.49 -0.12 -12.84
CA THR A 541 22.48 -0.05 -14.31
C THR A 541 23.82 0.53 -14.74
N GLY A 542 24.66 -0.27 -15.40
CA GLY A 542 26.03 0.13 -15.71
C GLY A 542 27.02 -1.02 -15.83
N PHE A 543 26.88 -2.06 -15.00
CA PHE A 543 27.87 -3.13 -14.93
C PHE A 543 27.46 -4.35 -15.73
N ILE A 544 28.46 -4.96 -16.39
CA ILE A 544 28.36 -6.25 -17.05
C ILE A 544 28.56 -7.32 -15.98
N ASP A 545 27.72 -8.36 -15.96
CA ASP A 545 27.97 -9.53 -15.13
C ASP A 545 29.20 -10.27 -15.67
N THR A 546 30.30 -10.25 -14.92
CA THR A 546 31.56 -10.88 -15.33
C THR A 546 31.71 -12.30 -14.79
N SER A 547 30.71 -12.83 -14.09
CA SER A 547 30.72 -14.20 -13.58
C SER A 547 30.37 -15.23 -14.67
N ASN A 548 29.64 -14.79 -15.70
CA ASN A 548 29.28 -15.57 -16.87
C ASN A 548 29.93 -14.96 -18.11
N TYR A 549 30.18 -15.79 -19.13
CA TYR A 549 30.75 -15.32 -20.40
C TYR A 549 30.39 -16.26 -21.55
N ALA A 550 30.29 -15.69 -22.75
CA ALA A 550 30.35 -16.45 -24.00
C ALA A 550 31.81 -16.79 -24.29
N LYS A 551 32.07 -17.98 -24.86
CA LYS A 551 33.44 -18.44 -25.11
C LYS A 551 33.66 -19.08 -26.48
N ALA A 552 34.87 -18.92 -27.00
CA ALA A 552 35.36 -19.57 -28.21
C ALA A 552 36.79 -20.08 -28.01
N THR A 553 37.06 -21.30 -28.46
CA THR A 553 38.41 -21.89 -28.43
C THR A 553 39.18 -21.50 -29.68
N ILE A 554 40.31 -20.82 -29.51
CA ILE A 554 41.13 -20.30 -30.60
C ILE A 554 42.40 -21.15 -30.70
N SER A 555 42.38 -22.12 -31.61
CA SER A 555 43.48 -23.06 -31.80
C SER A 555 44.47 -22.62 -32.89
N SER A 556 44.06 -21.72 -33.78
CA SER A 556 44.87 -21.21 -34.89
C SER A 556 44.45 -19.80 -35.31
N GLN A 557 45.24 -19.17 -36.18
CA GLN A 557 44.96 -17.86 -36.76
C GLN A 557 43.80 -17.82 -37.78
N ASN A 558 43.19 -18.96 -38.10
CA ASN A 558 42.07 -19.04 -39.05
C ASN A 558 40.74 -19.34 -38.33
N THR A 559 40.68 -19.10 -37.02
CA THR A 559 39.50 -19.41 -36.19
C THR A 559 38.83 -18.11 -35.80
N ASP A 560 37.92 -17.63 -36.65
CA ASP A 560 37.22 -16.37 -36.45
C ASP A 560 35.81 -16.65 -35.89
N PRO A 561 35.59 -16.53 -34.57
CA PRO A 561 34.28 -16.74 -33.99
C PRO A 561 33.38 -15.52 -34.21
N TRP A 562 32.08 -15.78 -34.33
CA TRP A 562 31.06 -14.76 -34.57
C TRP A 562 30.10 -14.66 -33.39
N LEU A 563 29.75 -13.42 -33.04
CA LEU A 563 28.68 -13.10 -32.11
C LEU A 563 27.59 -12.32 -32.84
N ILE A 564 26.36 -12.85 -32.81
CA ILE A 564 25.21 -12.26 -33.52
C ILE A 564 24.19 -11.77 -32.49
N ILE A 565 23.75 -10.54 -32.68
CA ILE A 565 22.99 -9.77 -31.69
C ILE A 565 21.71 -9.25 -32.32
N LYS A 566 20.58 -9.40 -31.63
CA LYS A 566 19.32 -8.76 -32.03
C LYS A 566 19.32 -7.30 -31.59
N THR A 567 19.04 -6.38 -32.51
CA THR A 567 18.95 -4.94 -32.16
C THR A 567 17.51 -4.50 -31.84
N ILE A 568 17.26 -3.19 -31.77
CA ILE A 568 15.96 -2.61 -31.47
C ILE A 568 14.96 -2.83 -32.61
N ASP A 569 13.71 -3.17 -32.27
CA ASP A 569 12.63 -3.26 -33.25
C ASP A 569 12.35 -1.87 -33.90
N ARG A 570 12.38 -1.80 -35.23
CA ARG A 570 12.16 -0.56 -36.00
C ARG A 570 10.68 -0.18 -36.11
N LYS A 571 10.12 0.43 -35.06
CA LYS A 571 8.77 1.02 -35.10
C LYS A 571 8.75 2.43 -35.70
N PHE A 572 9.82 3.20 -35.48
CA PHE A 572 9.98 4.56 -35.98
C PHE A 572 11.08 4.60 -37.03
N VAL A 573 10.96 5.51 -38.00
CA VAL A 573 11.99 5.73 -39.02
C VAL A 573 13.32 6.12 -38.36
N ALA A 574 13.27 6.91 -37.30
CA ALA A 574 14.43 7.35 -36.53
C ALA A 574 14.82 6.37 -35.39
N SER A 575 14.76 5.06 -35.63
CA SER A 575 15.33 4.03 -34.74
C SER A 575 16.77 3.70 -35.15
N LEU A 576 17.74 4.05 -34.31
CA LEU A 576 19.17 4.04 -34.64
C LEU A 576 19.99 3.22 -33.64
N VAL A 577 21.12 2.71 -34.13
CA VAL A 577 22.22 2.17 -33.31
C VAL A 577 23.50 2.92 -33.69
N SER A 578 24.17 3.55 -32.72
CA SER A 578 25.35 4.38 -33.01
C SER A 578 26.65 3.85 -32.40
N LYS A 579 26.57 3.01 -31.37
CA LYS A 579 27.73 2.51 -30.66
C LYS A 579 27.51 1.10 -30.12
N VAL A 580 28.58 0.33 -30.06
CA VAL A 580 28.66 -0.93 -29.31
C VAL A 580 29.81 -0.87 -28.31
N VAL A 581 29.63 -1.48 -27.15
CA VAL A 581 30.64 -1.69 -26.12
C VAL A 581 30.67 -3.17 -25.79
N ILE A 582 31.86 -3.77 -25.82
CA ILE A 582 32.07 -5.20 -25.57
C ILE A 582 33.14 -5.35 -24.50
N ARG A 583 32.83 -6.06 -23.42
CA ARG A 583 33.80 -6.43 -22.38
C ARG A 583 34.35 -7.82 -22.64
N MET A 584 35.65 -7.94 -22.82
CA MET A 584 36.27 -9.21 -23.18
C MET A 584 37.70 -9.38 -22.67
N GLY A 585 38.13 -10.63 -22.59
CA GLY A 585 39.50 -11.00 -22.25
C GLY A 585 39.83 -12.38 -22.81
N ILE A 586 41.09 -12.78 -22.70
CA ILE A 586 41.53 -14.12 -23.12
C ILE A 586 42.01 -14.93 -21.92
N TYR A 587 41.89 -16.25 -22.01
CA TYR A 587 42.44 -17.18 -21.05
C TYR A 587 43.36 -18.18 -21.78
N PRO A 588 44.69 -18.14 -21.58
CA PRO A 588 45.62 -18.97 -22.32
C PRO A 588 45.52 -20.45 -21.93
N ASP A 589 45.73 -21.35 -22.89
CA ASP A 589 45.67 -22.81 -22.66
C ASP A 589 46.85 -23.33 -21.83
N ASN A 590 47.91 -22.54 -21.70
CA ASN A 590 49.12 -22.85 -20.93
C ASN A 590 49.51 -21.65 -20.06
N THR A 591 49.68 -21.88 -18.76
CA THR A 591 50.05 -20.87 -17.75
C THR A 591 51.43 -20.23 -17.96
N ALA A 592 52.27 -20.79 -18.84
CA ALA A 592 53.53 -20.17 -19.25
C ALA A 592 53.37 -19.02 -20.26
N ASN A 593 52.19 -18.87 -20.87
CA ASN A 593 51.92 -17.83 -21.87
C ASN A 593 51.21 -16.63 -21.23
N THR A 594 51.96 -15.54 -21.02
CA THR A 594 51.47 -14.28 -20.44
C THR A 594 51.18 -13.21 -21.51
N GLN A 595 51.19 -13.56 -22.80
CA GLN A 595 51.03 -12.57 -23.87
C GLN A 595 49.56 -12.24 -24.11
N ASN A 596 49.28 -10.94 -24.32
CA ASN A 596 48.02 -10.46 -24.90
C ASN A 596 47.88 -10.95 -26.35
N GLN A 597 46.67 -10.97 -26.89
CA GLN A 597 46.41 -11.41 -28.27
C GLN A 597 45.84 -10.27 -29.11
N PHE A 598 46.06 -10.33 -30.42
CA PHE A 598 45.66 -9.29 -31.37
C PHE A 598 44.43 -9.73 -32.16
N TYR A 599 43.49 -8.80 -32.30
CA TYR A 599 42.24 -9.03 -33.03
C TYR A 599 41.91 -7.84 -33.92
N ASN A 600 41.29 -8.14 -35.07
CA ASN A 600 40.46 -7.18 -35.78
C ASN A 600 39.00 -7.53 -35.50
N PHE A 601 38.14 -6.50 -35.43
CA PHE A 601 36.70 -6.70 -35.30
C PHE A 601 36.00 -6.11 -36.50
N ASP A 602 35.27 -6.94 -37.22
CA ASP A 602 34.43 -6.49 -38.33
C ASP A 602 32.97 -6.55 -37.90
N PHE A 603 32.25 -5.47 -38.12
CA PHE A 603 30.83 -5.35 -37.80
C PHE A 603 30.02 -5.34 -39.08
N TYR A 604 29.04 -6.23 -39.17
CA TYR A 604 28.15 -6.36 -40.31
C TYR A 604 26.68 -6.19 -39.91
N ALA A 605 25.89 -5.60 -40.79
CA ALA A 605 24.45 -5.47 -40.66
C ALA A 605 23.73 -6.46 -41.58
N ASN A 606 22.80 -7.23 -41.00
CA ASN A 606 21.89 -8.17 -41.67
C ASN A 606 22.54 -9.29 -42.51
N TRP A 607 21.97 -10.49 -42.46
CA TRP A 607 22.38 -11.64 -43.28
C TRP A 607 21.44 -11.81 -44.49
N PRO A 608 21.86 -12.30 -45.68
CA PRO A 608 23.19 -12.79 -46.08
C PRO A 608 24.11 -11.75 -46.73
N ASP A 609 23.60 -10.57 -47.05
CA ASP A 609 24.35 -9.56 -47.83
C ASP A 609 25.55 -8.98 -47.05
N LEU A 610 25.52 -9.08 -45.71
CA LEU A 610 26.59 -8.70 -44.77
C LEU A 610 27.18 -7.32 -45.11
N ASP A 611 26.38 -6.28 -44.96
CA ASP A 611 26.84 -4.92 -45.17
C ASP A 611 27.86 -4.56 -44.09
N ASN A 612 29.14 -4.36 -44.47
CA ASN A 612 30.16 -3.91 -43.53
C ASN A 612 29.87 -2.48 -43.09
N ILE A 613 29.66 -2.30 -41.78
CA ILE A 613 29.28 -1.03 -41.16
C ILE A 613 30.40 -0.42 -40.32
N LYS A 614 31.41 -1.22 -39.92
CA LYS A 614 32.58 -0.77 -39.17
C LYS A 614 33.67 -1.85 -39.12
N ASP A 615 34.92 -1.43 -39.33
CA ASP A 615 36.10 -2.22 -39.01
C ASP A 615 36.88 -1.59 -37.85
N LEU A 616 37.29 -2.41 -36.89
CA LEU A 616 38.11 -2.03 -35.73
C LEU A 616 39.39 -2.86 -35.72
N ASN A 617 40.41 -2.36 -36.40
CA ASN A 617 41.67 -3.07 -36.58
C ASN A 617 42.61 -2.92 -35.37
N SER A 618 43.55 -3.86 -35.21
CA SER A 618 44.70 -3.75 -34.29
C SER A 618 44.33 -3.64 -32.81
N GLN A 619 43.34 -4.39 -32.36
CA GLN A 619 42.91 -4.39 -30.97
C GLN A 619 43.70 -5.39 -30.12
N VAL A 620 44.11 -4.95 -28.93
CA VAL A 620 44.89 -5.76 -27.98
C VAL A 620 43.96 -6.31 -26.91
N ILE A 621 43.80 -7.63 -26.87
CA ILE A 621 42.96 -8.29 -25.87
C ILE A 621 43.82 -8.78 -24.72
N THR A 622 43.47 -8.34 -23.52
CA THR A 622 44.27 -8.56 -22.31
C THR A 622 44.20 -10.00 -21.84
N ASN A 623 45.36 -10.57 -21.53
CA ASN A 623 45.49 -11.87 -20.89
C ASN A 623 45.01 -11.81 -19.44
N LEU A 624 44.07 -12.69 -19.09
CA LEU A 624 43.53 -12.77 -17.74
C LEU A 624 44.36 -13.78 -16.93
N ASP A 625 45.20 -13.29 -16.01
CA ASP A 625 45.94 -14.14 -15.06
C ASP A 625 44.98 -15.06 -14.27
N SER A 626 45.51 -16.18 -13.77
CA SER A 626 44.77 -17.22 -13.03
C SER A 626 44.13 -16.77 -11.69
N GLY A 627 44.09 -15.47 -11.39
CA GLY A 627 43.66 -14.86 -10.12
C GLY A 627 42.63 -13.72 -10.20
N SER A 628 42.00 -13.47 -11.36
CA SER A 628 40.91 -12.50 -11.64
C SER A 628 41.31 -11.08 -12.07
N SER A 629 40.96 -10.73 -13.31
CA SER A 629 40.50 -9.40 -13.71
C SER A 629 39.34 -9.56 -14.70
N THR A 630 38.33 -8.69 -14.60
CA THR A 630 37.25 -8.60 -15.59
C THR A 630 37.87 -7.99 -16.84
N GLY A 631 37.75 -8.62 -18.01
CA GLY A 631 38.35 -8.14 -19.25
C GLY A 631 38.10 -6.65 -19.57
N SER A 632 38.78 -6.10 -20.57
CA SER A 632 38.69 -4.66 -20.90
C SER A 632 37.51 -4.35 -21.81
N ASP A 633 36.99 -3.12 -21.71
CA ASP A 633 35.96 -2.61 -22.61
C ASP A 633 36.56 -2.16 -23.94
N ILE A 634 36.02 -2.68 -25.02
CA ILE A 634 36.31 -2.26 -26.39
C ILE A 634 35.04 -1.63 -26.94
N SER A 635 35.16 -0.46 -27.56
CA SER A 635 33.99 0.24 -28.10
C SER A 635 34.20 0.67 -29.54
N ALA A 636 33.16 0.53 -30.34
CA ALA A 636 33.14 0.95 -31.74
C ALA A 636 31.96 1.91 -31.98
N LEU A 637 32.25 3.05 -32.60
CA LEU A 637 31.25 3.94 -33.17
C LEU A 637 30.96 3.49 -34.60
N PHE A 638 29.69 3.31 -34.93
CA PHE A 638 29.28 2.97 -36.29
C PHE A 638 29.37 4.22 -37.17
N ASP A 639 29.87 4.05 -38.39
CA ASP A 639 30.23 5.19 -39.23
C ASP A 639 29.84 5.03 -40.72
N THR A 640 29.15 3.94 -41.06
CA THR A 640 28.73 3.60 -42.43
C THR A 640 27.30 3.05 -42.41
N ALA A 641 26.40 3.60 -43.25
CA ALA A 641 25.02 3.13 -43.38
C ALA A 641 24.95 1.79 -44.16
N PRO A 642 24.01 0.87 -43.86
CA PRO A 642 23.87 -0.37 -44.62
C PRO A 642 23.26 -0.08 -46.00
N ASN A 643 23.54 -0.91 -47.00
CA ASN A 643 23.09 -0.71 -48.39
C ASN A 643 21.56 -0.75 -48.55
N ASN A 644 20.86 -1.38 -47.60
CA ASN A 644 19.39 -1.41 -47.51
C ASN A 644 18.83 -0.58 -46.34
N GLY A 645 19.62 0.31 -45.75
CA GLY A 645 19.18 1.29 -44.75
C GLY A 645 18.49 2.48 -45.40
N TYR A 646 17.49 3.05 -44.73
CA TYR A 646 16.89 4.31 -45.17
C TYR A 646 17.98 5.40 -45.20
N ASP A 647 18.19 6.03 -46.36
CA ASP A 647 19.16 7.11 -46.51
C ASP A 647 18.73 8.30 -45.64
N THR A 648 19.56 8.67 -44.67
CA THR A 648 19.37 9.89 -43.86
C THR A 648 19.65 11.16 -44.68
N GLY A 649 20.10 11.02 -45.93
CA GLY A 649 20.36 12.08 -46.90
C GLY A 649 19.13 12.85 -47.39
N SER A 650 17.97 12.71 -46.77
CA SER A 650 16.81 13.56 -47.07
C SER A 650 17.05 14.97 -46.49
N SER A 651 17.09 15.96 -47.37
CA SER A 651 17.05 17.39 -47.05
C SER A 651 15.69 17.84 -46.46
N ASP A 652 15.03 16.99 -45.67
CA ASP A 652 13.73 17.29 -45.08
C ASP A 652 13.95 18.23 -43.87
N ALA A 653 13.63 19.50 -44.07
CA ALA A 653 13.72 20.55 -43.06
C ALA A 653 12.85 20.31 -41.80
N ASN A 654 12.03 19.24 -41.79
CA ASN A 654 11.22 18.82 -40.65
C ASN A 654 11.80 17.66 -39.84
N LEU A 655 12.88 17.01 -40.30
CA LEU A 655 13.75 16.23 -39.40
C LEU A 655 14.40 17.24 -38.45
N PRO A 656 14.37 17.03 -37.12
CA PRO A 656 15.11 17.87 -36.19
C PRO A 656 16.55 18.06 -36.71
N SER A 657 17.00 19.31 -36.87
CA SER A 657 18.40 19.64 -37.24
C SER A 657 19.44 19.02 -36.30
N ALA A 658 18.99 18.49 -35.16
CA ALA A 658 19.70 17.72 -34.15
C ALA A 658 20.25 16.35 -34.61
N PHE A 659 19.91 15.85 -35.81
CA PHE A 659 20.48 14.62 -36.37
C PHE A 659 21.77 14.84 -37.20
N SER A 660 22.23 16.08 -37.33
CA SER A 660 23.31 16.47 -38.26
C SER A 660 24.65 16.88 -37.60
N GLY A 661 24.75 16.82 -36.26
CA GLY A 661 25.89 17.37 -35.52
C GLY A 661 27.01 16.41 -35.15
N ASP A 662 26.69 15.14 -34.88
CA ASP A 662 27.68 14.09 -34.57
C ASP A 662 27.57 12.97 -35.60
N ALA A 663 28.70 12.61 -36.18
CA ALA A 663 28.80 11.75 -37.35
C ALA A 663 28.09 10.38 -37.21
N LYS A 664 27.23 10.06 -38.18
CA LYS A 664 27.03 8.72 -38.78
C LYS A 664 26.33 7.61 -37.95
N ALA A 665 25.18 7.88 -37.33
CA ALA A 665 24.35 6.80 -36.75
C ALA A 665 23.76 5.83 -37.82
N LEU A 666 23.73 4.53 -37.53
CA LEU A 666 23.18 3.47 -38.39
C LEU A 666 21.67 3.33 -38.14
N VAL A 667 20.85 3.21 -39.21
CA VAL A 667 19.48 2.71 -39.06
C VAL A 667 19.55 1.31 -38.43
N ALA A 668 18.85 1.10 -37.31
CA ALA A 668 18.97 -0.12 -36.53
C ALA A 668 18.75 -1.38 -37.41
N PRO A 669 19.77 -2.24 -37.60
CA PRO A 669 19.60 -3.46 -38.40
C PRO A 669 18.79 -4.48 -37.60
N ASP A 670 18.14 -5.44 -38.25
CA ASP A 670 17.41 -6.46 -37.48
C ASP A 670 18.41 -7.28 -36.64
N GLU A 671 19.62 -7.49 -37.18
CA GLU A 671 20.74 -8.13 -36.52
C GLU A 671 22.07 -7.41 -36.75
N LEU A 672 22.87 -7.32 -35.69
CA LEU A 672 24.26 -6.90 -35.71
C LEU A 672 25.16 -8.13 -35.57
N HIS A 673 26.05 -8.32 -36.54
CA HIS A 673 26.98 -9.43 -36.60
C HIS A 673 28.38 -8.91 -36.30
N ILE A 674 29.09 -9.58 -35.39
CA ILE A 674 30.44 -9.20 -34.96
C ILE A 674 31.36 -10.37 -35.26
N ASN A 675 32.30 -10.16 -36.19
CA ASN A 675 33.39 -11.09 -36.48
C ASN A 675 34.62 -10.72 -35.65
N PHE A 676 35.27 -11.72 -35.05
CA PHE A 676 36.46 -11.59 -34.23
C PHE A 676 37.64 -12.22 -34.99
N ASP A 677 38.24 -11.48 -35.90
CA ASP A 677 39.35 -11.94 -36.75
C ASP A 677 40.66 -11.98 -35.97
N VAL A 678 41.27 -13.17 -35.88
CA VAL A 678 42.52 -13.39 -35.14
C VAL A 678 43.70 -12.87 -35.95
N SER A 679 44.28 -11.74 -35.52
CA SER A 679 45.31 -11.04 -36.30
C SER A 679 46.72 -11.16 -35.70
N THR A 680 47.73 -10.84 -36.52
CA THR A 680 49.13 -10.71 -36.07
C THR A 680 49.47 -9.23 -35.86
N GLY A 681 49.82 -8.88 -34.63
CA GLY A 681 50.28 -7.54 -34.30
C GLY A 681 51.72 -7.27 -34.76
N PRO A 682 52.29 -6.08 -34.45
CA PRO A 682 53.73 -5.82 -34.59
C PRO A 682 54.56 -6.92 -33.88
N PRO A 683 55.87 -7.09 -34.17
CA PRO A 683 56.66 -8.30 -33.88
C PRO A 683 56.75 -8.77 -32.40
N SER A 684 56.12 -8.03 -31.47
CA SER A 684 55.99 -8.32 -30.04
C SER A 684 54.84 -9.25 -29.65
N TYR A 685 53.87 -9.52 -30.55
CA TYR A 685 52.67 -10.31 -30.24
C TYR A 685 52.67 -11.63 -31.01
N ILE A 686 53.04 -12.72 -30.33
CA ILE A 686 53.06 -14.06 -30.92
C ILE A 686 51.71 -14.73 -30.63
N PHE A 687 51.07 -15.25 -31.69
CA PHE A 687 49.86 -16.03 -31.53
C PHE A 687 50.12 -17.22 -30.60
N ALA A 688 49.19 -17.45 -29.68
CA ALA A 688 49.21 -18.62 -28.83
C ALA A 688 47.78 -19.06 -28.55
N SER A 689 47.56 -20.38 -28.48
CA SER A 689 46.21 -20.94 -28.28
C SER A 689 45.61 -20.48 -26.94
N HIS A 690 44.34 -20.10 -26.98
CA HIS A 690 43.61 -19.51 -25.86
C HIS A 690 42.10 -19.65 -26.02
N GLU A 691 41.39 -19.45 -24.92
CA GLU A 691 39.94 -19.24 -24.90
C GLU A 691 39.66 -17.73 -24.94
N LEU A 692 38.92 -17.27 -25.95
CA LEU A 692 38.38 -15.91 -26.00
C LEU A 692 37.07 -15.85 -25.20
N ARG A 693 36.98 -14.91 -24.25
CA ARG A 693 35.82 -14.74 -23.37
C ARG A 693 35.17 -13.37 -23.57
N VAL A 694 33.88 -13.36 -23.87
CA VAL A 694 33.06 -12.14 -23.92
C VAL A 694 32.13 -12.15 -22.71
N PHE A 695 32.36 -11.21 -21.78
CA PHE A 695 31.60 -11.08 -20.54
C PHE A 695 30.32 -10.27 -20.73
N GLY A 696 30.32 -9.30 -21.63
CA GLY A 696 29.15 -8.45 -21.85
C GLY A 696 29.18 -7.65 -23.13
N VAL A 697 28.02 -7.44 -23.72
CA VAL A 697 27.81 -6.53 -24.85
C VAL A 697 26.71 -5.53 -24.52
N LYS A 698 26.94 -4.27 -24.85
CA LYS A 698 25.92 -3.21 -24.84
C LYS A 698 25.89 -2.49 -26.17
N ILE A 699 24.70 -2.04 -26.58
CA ILE A 699 24.54 -1.13 -27.72
C ILE A 699 23.91 0.18 -27.26
N TYR A 700 24.34 1.28 -27.85
CA TYR A 700 23.70 2.58 -27.71
C TYR A 700 22.67 2.75 -28.79
N SER A 701 21.41 2.93 -28.38
CA SER A 701 20.29 3.11 -29.29
C SER A 701 19.64 4.47 -29.11
N GLU A 702 19.05 4.96 -30.19
CA GLU A 702 18.23 6.17 -30.20
C GLU A 702 16.90 5.89 -30.89
N VAL A 703 15.80 6.45 -30.37
CA VAL A 703 14.48 6.42 -30.99
C VAL A 703 13.94 7.84 -31.03
N GLY A 704 13.84 8.39 -32.24
CA GLY A 704 13.15 9.65 -32.49
C GLY A 704 11.67 9.43 -32.78
N PHE A 705 10.82 10.32 -32.26
CA PHE A 705 9.36 10.22 -32.42
C PHE A 705 8.79 11.22 -33.44
N ARG A 706 9.61 12.11 -33.99
CA ARG A 706 9.16 13.20 -34.88
C ARG A 706 9.71 13.01 -36.28
N HIS A 707 8.92 12.34 -37.13
CA HIS A 707 9.13 12.24 -38.57
C HIS A 707 7.78 12.36 -39.29
N LYS A 708 7.79 12.87 -40.54
CA LYS A 708 6.56 12.98 -41.34
C LYS A 708 5.92 11.62 -41.67
N ASP A 709 6.73 10.57 -41.76
CA ASP A 709 6.28 9.22 -42.11
C ASP A 709 5.96 8.37 -40.85
N ASP A 710 6.13 8.93 -39.65
CA ASP A 710 5.89 8.25 -38.37
C ASP A 710 4.51 8.61 -37.76
N GLU A 711 3.63 9.33 -38.48
CA GLU A 711 2.35 9.79 -37.93
C GLU A 711 1.45 8.63 -37.49
N ASP A 712 1.41 7.54 -38.26
CA ASP A 712 0.68 6.31 -37.88
C ASP A 712 1.38 5.58 -36.72
N SER A 713 2.72 5.44 -36.78
CA SER A 713 3.53 4.81 -35.72
C SER A 713 3.40 5.53 -34.37
N LEU A 714 3.21 6.85 -34.39
CA LEU A 714 2.94 7.68 -33.21
C LEU A 714 1.60 7.34 -32.58
N GLN A 715 0.55 7.15 -33.39
CA GLN A 715 -0.79 6.80 -32.90
C GLN A 715 -0.82 5.37 -32.32
N ASP A 716 0.06 4.50 -32.78
CA ASP A 716 0.21 3.13 -32.26
C ASP A 716 0.92 3.04 -30.90
N VAL A 717 1.40 4.16 -30.33
CA VAL A 717 2.00 4.16 -28.98
C VAL A 717 0.89 4.28 -27.94
N ASP A 718 0.43 3.15 -27.42
CA ASP A 718 -0.59 3.06 -26.38
C ASP A 718 -0.02 3.24 -24.97
N LYS A 719 1.27 2.97 -24.77
CA LYS A 719 1.95 3.04 -23.47
C LYS A 719 3.35 3.63 -23.54
N LEU A 720 3.66 4.41 -22.51
CA LEU A 720 5.03 4.74 -22.12
C LEU A 720 5.30 4.16 -20.73
N TYR A 721 6.51 4.36 -20.23
CA TYR A 721 6.93 3.76 -18.96
C TYR A 721 7.54 4.80 -18.03
N CYS A 722 7.04 4.88 -16.81
CA CYS A 722 7.48 5.87 -15.85
C CYS A 722 8.47 5.27 -14.85
N GLY A 723 9.57 5.99 -14.60
CA GLY A 723 10.56 5.66 -13.55
C GLY A 723 10.32 6.38 -12.22
N GLY A 724 9.28 7.21 -12.12
CA GLY A 724 8.96 7.95 -10.91
C GLY A 724 8.56 7.05 -9.74
N ASN A 725 8.86 7.45 -8.50
CA ASN A 725 8.44 6.68 -7.32
C ASN A 725 6.91 6.59 -7.21
N GLY A 726 6.41 5.50 -6.61
CA GLY A 726 4.97 5.29 -6.44
C GLY A 726 4.28 6.25 -5.47
N LEU A 727 3.11 5.83 -4.98
CA LEU A 727 2.26 6.56 -4.05
C LEU A 727 2.98 6.87 -2.73
N LEU A 728 2.67 8.05 -2.20
CA LEU A 728 2.97 8.46 -0.83
C LEU A 728 1.80 8.06 0.08
N ALA A 729 2.06 7.85 1.36
CA ALA A 729 1.06 7.47 2.36
C ALA A 729 -0.20 8.35 2.30
N SER A 730 -1.37 7.71 2.37
CA SER A 730 -2.67 8.38 2.37
C SER A 730 -2.91 9.10 3.71
N GLY A 731 -2.55 10.38 3.75
CA GLY A 731 -2.50 11.18 4.96
C GLY A 731 -1.28 10.87 5.84
N ASN A 732 -1.32 11.31 7.10
CA ASN A 732 -0.10 11.42 7.92
C ASN A 732 0.21 10.17 8.77
N TRP A 733 -0.26 8.97 8.36
CA TRP A 733 0.02 7.73 9.12
C TRP A 733 1.50 7.30 9.02
N LYS A 734 2.19 7.75 7.97
CA LYS A 734 3.64 7.64 7.79
C LYS A 734 4.21 8.99 7.34
N THR A 735 5.21 9.49 8.06
CA THR A 735 5.90 10.76 7.74
C THR A 735 7.39 10.57 7.41
N ALA A 736 7.97 9.41 7.76
CA ALA A 736 9.33 9.06 7.38
C ALA A 736 9.48 8.94 5.84
N ASP A 737 10.68 9.24 5.33
CA ASP A 737 11.00 9.18 3.89
C ASP A 737 10.01 9.96 3.00
N SER A 738 9.59 11.14 3.45
CA SER A 738 8.58 11.97 2.74
C SER A 738 7.24 11.25 2.52
N GLY A 739 6.93 10.24 3.33
CA GLY A 739 5.72 9.42 3.21
C GLY A 739 5.78 8.34 2.14
N LEU A 740 6.92 8.12 1.46
CA LEU A 740 7.01 7.12 0.39
C LEU A 740 6.78 5.69 0.91
N ILE A 741 5.93 4.94 0.21
CA ILE A 741 5.66 3.53 0.49
C ILE A 741 6.69 2.66 -0.23
N LYS A 742 7.57 2.01 0.54
CA LYS A 742 8.75 1.29 0.03
C LYS A 742 8.65 -0.23 0.18
N TYR A 743 7.81 -0.71 1.09
CA TYR A 743 7.71 -2.12 1.46
C TYR A 743 6.28 -2.64 1.35
N GLY A 744 6.11 -3.95 1.16
CA GLY A 744 4.79 -4.51 0.87
C GLY A 744 3.78 -4.44 2.02
N HIS A 745 4.23 -4.53 3.28
CA HIS A 745 3.34 -4.34 4.45
C HIS A 745 2.85 -2.90 4.56
N GLU A 746 3.67 -1.93 4.15
CA GLU A 746 3.27 -0.52 4.04
C GLU A 746 2.23 -0.32 2.94
N ALA A 747 2.44 -0.91 1.76
CA ALA A 747 1.47 -0.84 0.66
C ALA A 747 0.13 -1.50 1.03
N HIS A 748 0.16 -2.60 1.77
CA HIS A 748 -1.04 -3.26 2.28
C HIS A 748 -1.81 -2.36 3.26
N ARG A 749 -1.10 -1.76 4.24
CA ARG A 749 -1.72 -0.81 5.18
C ARG A 749 -2.26 0.43 4.47
N ASP A 750 -1.51 0.98 3.51
CA ASP A 750 -1.96 2.14 2.74
C ASP A 750 -3.21 1.82 1.92
N ALA A 751 -3.27 0.65 1.26
CA ALA A 751 -4.44 0.24 0.48
C ALA A 751 -5.69 0.08 1.36
N LEU A 752 -5.55 -0.44 2.58
CA LEU A 752 -6.65 -0.49 3.55
C LEU A 752 -7.14 0.90 3.95
N ILE A 753 -6.22 1.84 4.23
CA ILE A 753 -6.58 3.21 4.62
C ILE A 753 -7.20 3.96 3.42
N ARG A 754 -6.51 3.96 2.28
CA ARG A 754 -6.85 4.73 1.09
C ARG A 754 -8.14 4.28 0.43
N PHE A 755 -8.34 2.97 0.29
CA PHE A 755 -9.45 2.43 -0.50
C PHE A 755 -10.58 1.86 0.34
N ALA A 756 -10.27 1.28 1.51
CA ALA A 756 -11.28 0.72 2.41
C ALA A 756 -11.69 1.67 3.55
N GLY A 757 -10.99 2.80 3.72
CA GLY A 757 -11.27 3.76 4.79
C GLY A 757 -11.10 3.16 6.18
N VAL A 758 -10.13 2.26 6.35
CA VAL A 758 -9.73 1.72 7.65
C VAL A 758 -9.03 2.81 8.45
N SER A 759 -9.26 2.83 9.77
CA SER A 759 -8.61 3.75 10.71
C SER A 759 -7.09 3.81 10.54
N LYS A 760 -6.55 5.01 10.70
CA LYS A 760 -5.09 5.28 10.69
C LYS A 760 -4.40 4.88 11.98
N GLU A 761 -5.13 4.48 13.02
CA GLU A 761 -4.56 3.97 14.26
C GLU A 761 -3.54 2.87 14.00
N THR A 762 -2.46 2.87 14.78
CA THR A 762 -1.39 1.88 14.65
C THR A 762 -1.95 0.48 14.93
N PRO A 763 -1.90 -0.44 13.94
CA PRO A 763 -2.34 -1.82 14.13
C PRO A 763 -1.52 -2.52 15.22
N THR A 764 -2.13 -3.50 15.88
CA THR A 764 -1.40 -4.42 16.75
C THR A 764 -0.28 -5.10 15.96
N ASN A 765 0.88 -5.30 16.60
CA ASN A 765 2.09 -5.88 16.00
C ASN A 765 2.77 -5.06 14.90
N TRP A 766 2.34 -3.81 14.64
CA TRP A 766 2.95 -2.97 13.61
C TRP A 766 4.35 -2.44 14.02
N SER A 767 4.46 -1.64 15.09
CA SER A 767 5.72 -1.04 15.59
C SER A 767 5.98 -1.35 17.07
N SER A 768 5.25 -2.32 17.62
CA SER A 768 5.34 -2.77 19.01
C SER A 768 4.85 -4.22 19.07
N GLY A 769 5.14 -4.96 20.13
CA GLY A 769 4.82 -6.38 20.18
C GLY A 769 5.81 -7.15 19.32
N THR A 770 5.34 -7.84 18.27
CA THR A 770 6.24 -8.57 17.36
C THR A 770 7.01 -7.63 16.40
N ASP A 771 6.49 -6.44 16.12
CA ASP A 771 7.12 -5.41 15.27
C ASP A 771 7.39 -5.88 13.82
N LEU A 772 6.29 -6.08 13.09
CA LEU A 772 6.31 -6.39 11.67
C LEU A 772 7.05 -5.30 10.89
N ASN A 773 6.88 -4.03 11.25
CA ASN A 773 7.43 -2.92 10.50
C ASN A 773 8.96 -2.99 10.48
N ASN A 774 9.60 -3.26 11.62
CA ASN A 774 11.04 -3.48 11.67
C ASN A 774 11.45 -4.74 10.87
N SER A 775 10.67 -5.82 10.98
CA SER A 775 10.97 -7.10 10.32
C SER A 775 10.81 -7.09 8.78
N ARG A 776 10.06 -6.13 8.23
CA ARG A 776 9.77 -6.02 6.78
C ARG A 776 10.32 -4.74 6.14
N SER A 777 10.90 -3.82 6.91
CA SER A 777 11.53 -2.62 6.35
C SER A 777 12.99 -2.85 5.95
N THR A 778 13.26 -3.91 5.18
CA THR A 778 14.60 -4.28 4.70
C THR A 778 14.60 -4.49 3.19
N THR A 779 15.79 -4.51 2.58
CA THR A 779 15.96 -4.55 1.10
C THR A 779 15.27 -5.74 0.44
N ASN A 780 15.18 -6.89 1.13
CA ASN A 780 14.59 -8.12 0.60
C ASN A 780 13.04 -8.16 0.67
N TRP A 781 12.43 -7.11 1.22
CA TRP A 781 10.97 -6.95 1.32
C TRP A 781 10.49 -5.68 0.60
N ARG A 782 11.31 -5.13 -0.30
CA ARG A 782 10.95 -3.98 -1.12
C ARG A 782 9.84 -4.33 -2.10
N ILE A 783 8.93 -3.38 -2.31
CA ILE A 783 7.87 -3.48 -3.30
C ILE A 783 8.22 -2.69 -4.57
N ARG A 784 7.86 -3.24 -5.73
CA ARG A 784 7.61 -2.50 -6.97
C ARG A 784 6.40 -3.12 -7.63
N HIS A 785 5.28 -2.39 -7.60
CA HIS A 785 4.03 -2.93 -8.10
C HIS A 785 3.18 -1.85 -8.74
N TRP A 786 2.47 -2.20 -9.80
CA TRP A 786 1.48 -1.36 -10.45
C TRP A 786 0.20 -2.16 -10.73
N GLN A 787 -0.94 -1.51 -10.56
CA GLN A 787 -2.25 -2.03 -10.89
C GLN A 787 -2.98 -1.01 -11.77
N ASN A 788 -3.10 -1.33 -13.06
CA ASN A 788 -3.77 -0.50 -14.07
C ASN A 788 -5.07 -1.12 -14.60
N LYS A 789 -5.46 -2.28 -14.06
CA LYS A 789 -6.73 -2.95 -14.37
C LYS A 789 -7.58 -3.03 -13.11
N ASN A 790 -8.89 -2.90 -13.27
CA ASN A 790 -9.81 -3.02 -12.15
C ASN A 790 -9.81 -4.47 -11.59
N ILE A 791 -9.57 -4.61 -10.29
CA ILE A 791 -9.61 -5.87 -9.53
C ILE A 791 -10.25 -5.64 -8.16
N LYS A 792 -10.74 -6.71 -7.53
CA LYS A 792 -11.23 -6.64 -6.14
C LYS A 792 -10.11 -6.24 -5.19
N LEU A 793 -10.35 -5.27 -4.31
CA LEU A 793 -9.38 -4.84 -3.30
C LEU A 793 -8.88 -6.02 -2.43
N LYS A 794 -9.77 -6.97 -2.10
CA LYS A 794 -9.38 -8.20 -1.39
C LYS A 794 -8.29 -9.00 -2.11
N ASN A 795 -8.41 -9.18 -3.43
CA ASN A 795 -7.42 -9.93 -4.21
C ASN A 795 -6.06 -9.21 -4.21
N TYR A 796 -6.08 -7.88 -4.22
CA TYR A 796 -4.88 -7.06 -4.11
C TYR A 796 -4.22 -7.20 -2.74
N LEU A 797 -4.99 -7.11 -1.66
CA LEU A 797 -4.52 -7.26 -0.28
C LEU A 797 -3.96 -8.68 -0.03
N ASP A 798 -4.67 -9.73 -0.46
CA ASP A 798 -4.21 -11.12 -0.32
C ASP A 798 -2.89 -11.37 -1.05
N LYS A 799 -2.70 -10.77 -2.23
CA LYS A 799 -1.43 -10.83 -2.96
C LYS A 799 -0.30 -10.21 -2.16
N LEU A 800 -0.49 -8.99 -1.64
CA LEU A 800 0.52 -8.33 -0.83
C LEU A 800 0.81 -9.11 0.47
N ALA A 801 -0.21 -9.63 1.15
CA ALA A 801 -0.02 -10.45 2.34
C ALA A 801 0.83 -11.70 2.05
N LYS A 802 0.56 -12.39 0.94
CA LYS A 802 1.29 -13.58 0.51
C LYS A 802 2.73 -13.29 0.09
N GLU A 803 2.95 -12.31 -0.78
CA GLU A 803 4.29 -12.00 -1.31
C GLU A 803 5.24 -11.41 -0.26
N PHE A 804 4.68 -10.83 0.82
CA PHE A 804 5.46 -10.19 1.88
C PHE A 804 5.35 -10.91 3.23
N GLY A 805 4.75 -12.10 3.28
CA GLY A 805 4.80 -13.02 4.41
C GLY A 805 4.21 -12.46 5.70
N PHE A 806 2.93 -12.08 5.68
CA PHE A 806 2.17 -11.70 6.87
C PHE A 806 0.67 -11.96 6.68
N ILE A 807 -0.10 -11.97 7.77
CA ILE A 807 -1.56 -12.09 7.75
C ILE A 807 -2.15 -10.85 8.38
N TYR A 808 -3.11 -10.22 7.71
CA TYR A 808 -3.94 -9.18 8.31
C TYR A 808 -5.22 -9.80 8.87
N LYS A 809 -5.64 -9.37 10.07
CA LYS A 809 -6.95 -9.69 10.63
C LYS A 809 -7.48 -8.55 11.52
N LYS A 810 -8.75 -8.65 11.91
CA LYS A 810 -9.31 -7.92 13.06
C LYS A 810 -9.30 -8.81 14.30
N SER A 811 -8.93 -8.25 15.46
CA SER A 811 -9.13 -8.92 16.75
C SER A 811 -10.60 -8.86 17.18
N GLY A 812 -10.98 -9.63 18.19
CA GLY A 812 -12.37 -9.67 18.70
C GLY A 812 -12.90 -8.31 19.17
N ASN A 813 -12.01 -7.37 19.48
CA ASN A 813 -12.32 -5.99 19.84
C ASN A 813 -12.45 -5.00 18.66
N GLY A 814 -12.27 -5.44 17.40
CA GLY A 814 -12.33 -4.59 16.20
C GLY A 814 -11.02 -3.87 15.82
N LYS A 815 -9.92 -4.09 16.55
CA LYS A 815 -8.61 -3.51 16.24
C LYS A 815 -7.92 -4.28 15.11
N SER A 816 -7.30 -3.56 14.17
CA SER A 816 -6.47 -4.14 13.13
C SER A 816 -5.20 -4.77 13.71
N SER A 817 -4.81 -5.94 13.20
CA SER A 817 -3.65 -6.68 13.66
C SER A 817 -2.94 -7.36 12.51
N TYR A 818 -1.61 -7.43 12.60
CA TYR A 818 -0.79 -8.25 11.73
C TYR A 818 -0.21 -9.45 12.48
N ILE A 819 -0.15 -10.60 11.81
CA ILE A 819 0.39 -11.86 12.32
C ILE A 819 1.48 -12.34 11.37
N TYR A 820 2.64 -12.73 11.91
CA TYR A 820 3.72 -13.36 11.16
C TYR A 820 4.64 -14.15 12.11
N ILE A 821 5.53 -14.96 11.55
CA ILE A 821 6.53 -15.72 12.34
C ILE A 821 7.72 -14.83 12.70
N GLN A 822 8.04 -14.74 13.99
CA GLN A 822 9.17 -13.94 14.49
C GLN A 822 10.52 -14.62 14.20
N ASN A 823 11.62 -13.88 14.31
CA ASN A 823 12.97 -14.46 14.13
C ASN A 823 13.32 -15.51 15.18
N SER A 824 12.73 -15.39 16.37
CA SER A 824 12.89 -16.29 17.49
C SER A 824 11.74 -16.08 18.47
N TYR A 825 11.42 -17.11 19.23
CA TYR A 825 10.47 -17.04 20.32
C TYR A 825 11.15 -17.22 21.68
N SER A 826 10.57 -16.61 22.70
CA SER A 826 10.97 -16.68 24.10
C SER A 826 9.72 -16.62 24.98
N SER A 827 9.88 -16.85 26.29
CA SER A 827 8.79 -16.74 27.27
C SER A 827 8.09 -15.37 27.25
N SER A 828 8.78 -14.29 26.84
CA SER A 828 8.19 -12.95 26.70
C SER A 828 7.18 -12.83 25.54
N ASN A 829 7.24 -13.75 24.57
CA ASN A 829 6.33 -13.79 23.44
C ASN A 829 5.08 -14.63 23.71
N VAL A 830 5.06 -15.41 24.80
CA VAL A 830 3.99 -16.37 25.09
C VAL A 830 2.75 -15.64 25.59
N ASN A 831 1.65 -15.81 24.87
CA ASN A 831 0.35 -15.28 25.26
C ASN A 831 -0.35 -16.17 26.28
N HIS A 832 -0.26 -17.50 26.11
CA HIS A 832 -0.87 -18.47 27.02
C HIS A 832 0.05 -19.66 27.31
N ILE A 833 0.11 -20.09 28.56
CA ILE A 833 0.72 -21.36 28.97
C ILE A 833 -0.43 -22.33 29.25
N ILE A 834 -0.48 -23.44 28.51
CA ILE A 834 -1.52 -24.46 28.66
C ILE A 834 -0.99 -25.62 29.50
N THR A 835 -1.75 -25.96 30.54
CA THR A 835 -1.51 -27.12 31.41
C THR A 835 -2.50 -28.24 31.13
N LYS A 836 -2.23 -29.45 31.65
CA LYS A 836 -3.15 -30.58 31.54
C LYS A 836 -4.50 -30.29 32.17
N SER A 837 -4.55 -29.47 33.22
CA SER A 837 -5.82 -29.04 33.83
C SER A 837 -6.63 -28.06 32.98
N ASP A 838 -6.00 -27.39 32.02
CA ASP A 838 -6.69 -26.41 31.16
C ASP A 838 -7.43 -27.06 29.99
N ILE A 839 -7.20 -28.36 29.71
CA ILE A 839 -7.72 -29.06 28.53
C ILE A 839 -8.44 -30.36 28.87
N ALA A 840 -9.48 -30.69 28.11
CA ALA A 840 -10.19 -31.96 28.23
C ALA A 840 -9.63 -33.05 27.30
N THR A 841 -9.15 -32.66 26.12
CA THR A 841 -8.62 -33.58 25.09
C THR A 841 -7.45 -32.94 24.37
N ILE A 842 -6.48 -33.76 23.92
CA ILE A 842 -5.35 -33.35 23.09
C ILE A 842 -5.12 -34.38 21.97
N ASN A 843 -4.87 -33.88 20.76
CA ASN A 843 -4.47 -34.66 19.59
C ASN A 843 -3.20 -34.01 19.00
N ILE A 844 -2.22 -34.81 18.60
CA ILE A 844 -0.91 -34.34 18.13
C ILE A 844 -0.59 -35.01 16.80
N GLN A 845 -0.22 -34.23 15.79
CA GLN A 845 0.06 -34.68 14.42
C GLN A 845 1.32 -34.01 13.87
N LYS A 846 1.82 -34.50 12.72
CA LYS A 846 2.95 -33.91 11.97
C LYS A 846 2.58 -33.64 10.51
N THR A 847 3.03 -32.51 9.97
CA THR A 847 2.69 -32.03 8.62
C THR A 847 3.61 -32.60 7.53
N PHE A 848 3.67 -33.92 7.38
CA PHE A 848 4.58 -34.54 6.40
C PHE A 848 4.26 -34.24 4.94
N ASN A 849 2.98 -34.01 4.61
CA ASN A 849 2.53 -33.80 3.23
C ASN A 849 2.68 -32.35 2.74
N ASP A 850 3.00 -31.41 3.63
CA ASP A 850 3.07 -29.98 3.32
C ASP A 850 4.51 -29.48 3.13
N VAL A 851 5.48 -30.41 3.09
CA VAL A 851 6.91 -30.07 3.08
C VAL A 851 7.35 -29.63 1.68
N VAL A 852 7.96 -28.45 1.60
CA VAL A 852 8.52 -27.87 0.39
C VAL A 852 10.04 -27.79 0.56
N SER A 853 10.79 -28.41 -0.36
CA SER A 853 12.26 -28.44 -0.32
C SER A 853 12.93 -27.70 -1.46
N LYS A 854 12.15 -27.21 -2.43
CA LYS A 854 12.62 -26.40 -3.54
C LYS A 854 11.58 -25.35 -3.92
N ILE A 855 12.02 -24.11 -4.08
CA ILE A 855 11.16 -22.99 -4.50
C ILE A 855 11.83 -22.25 -5.65
N ARG A 856 11.11 -22.10 -6.77
CA ARG A 856 11.51 -21.21 -7.85
C ARG A 856 10.81 -19.87 -7.69
N PHE A 857 11.57 -18.81 -7.47
CA PHE A 857 11.10 -17.44 -7.41
C PHE A 857 11.28 -16.76 -8.77
N ASN A 858 10.19 -16.22 -9.30
CA ASN A 858 10.18 -15.39 -10.50
C ASN A 858 9.85 -13.96 -10.09
N THR A 859 10.80 -13.05 -10.28
CA THR A 859 10.74 -11.66 -9.80
C THR A 859 11.03 -10.68 -10.93
N ILE A 860 10.82 -9.38 -10.64
CA ILE A 860 10.96 -8.28 -11.59
C ILE A 860 10.10 -8.53 -12.82
N LYS A 861 8.81 -8.24 -12.67
CA LYS A 861 7.87 -8.28 -13.78
C LYS A 861 8.21 -7.19 -14.79
N ASP A 862 8.27 -7.56 -16.05
CA ASP A 862 8.50 -6.64 -17.15
C ASP A 862 7.23 -5.84 -17.46
N ALA A 863 7.30 -4.52 -17.44
CA ALA A 863 6.15 -3.65 -17.64
C ALA A 863 5.53 -3.76 -19.06
N LYS A 864 6.33 -4.08 -20.08
CA LYS A 864 5.90 -4.25 -21.47
C LYS A 864 5.31 -5.63 -21.72
N THR A 865 6.06 -6.69 -21.43
CA THR A 865 5.67 -8.06 -21.82
C THR A 865 4.91 -8.82 -20.73
N GLY A 866 4.96 -8.35 -19.48
CA GLY A 866 4.38 -9.04 -18.33
C GLY A 866 5.15 -10.29 -17.87
N ARG A 867 6.30 -10.59 -18.50
CA ARG A 867 7.18 -11.73 -18.16
C ARG A 867 8.04 -11.39 -16.94
N TYR A 868 8.47 -12.40 -16.18
CA TYR A 868 9.45 -12.22 -15.10
C TYR A 868 10.87 -12.22 -15.68
N LEU A 869 11.68 -11.26 -15.25
CA LEU A 869 13.03 -11.05 -15.79
C LEU A 869 14.10 -11.78 -14.98
N ILE A 870 13.85 -12.04 -13.69
CA ILE A 870 14.79 -12.72 -12.81
C ILE A 870 14.18 -13.99 -12.26
N HIS A 871 14.95 -15.09 -12.35
CA HIS A 871 14.61 -16.41 -11.85
C HIS A 871 15.66 -16.87 -10.84
N THR A 872 15.24 -17.17 -9.62
CA THR A 872 16.10 -17.70 -8.56
C THR A 872 15.52 -19.00 -8.05
N THR A 873 16.37 -20.02 -7.84
CA THR A 873 15.94 -21.31 -7.28
C THR A 873 16.58 -21.48 -5.91
N GLY A 874 15.75 -21.55 -4.87
CA GLY A 874 16.16 -21.91 -3.51
C GLY A 874 15.97 -23.40 -3.27
N ILE A 875 16.95 -24.04 -2.64
CA ILE A 875 16.93 -25.46 -2.31
C ILE A 875 17.28 -25.61 -0.82
N ASN A 876 16.53 -26.47 -0.11
CA ASN A 876 16.90 -26.93 1.22
C ASN A 876 17.31 -28.41 1.14
N GLU A 877 18.61 -28.66 1.00
CA GLU A 877 19.13 -30.02 0.83
C GLU A 877 18.89 -30.90 2.07
N ASN A 878 18.90 -30.31 3.28
CA ASN A 878 18.63 -31.05 4.51
C ASN A 878 17.22 -31.66 4.48
N SER A 879 16.22 -30.85 4.15
CA SER A 879 14.83 -31.29 4.08
C SER A 879 14.58 -32.29 2.95
N ARG A 880 15.30 -32.16 1.83
CA ARG A 880 15.26 -33.13 0.73
C ARG A 880 15.78 -34.51 1.15
N ASN A 881 16.76 -34.55 2.05
CA ASN A 881 17.37 -35.79 2.53
C ASN A 881 16.56 -36.48 3.65
N ILE A 882 15.71 -35.74 4.39
CA ILE A 882 15.20 -36.19 5.69
C ILE A 882 14.07 -37.24 5.65
N LEU A 883 13.40 -37.54 4.53
CA LEU A 883 12.27 -38.48 4.53
C LEU A 883 12.12 -39.36 3.28
N GLY A 884 13.15 -39.48 2.44
CA GLY A 884 13.08 -40.29 1.22
C GLY A 884 11.98 -39.83 0.25
N PHE A 885 11.57 -38.56 0.34
CA PHE A 885 10.52 -37.99 -0.49
C PHE A 885 10.92 -38.02 -1.97
N ASN A 886 9.94 -38.25 -2.85
CA ASN A 886 10.17 -38.14 -4.29
C ASN A 886 10.57 -36.69 -4.61
N LYS A 887 11.76 -36.50 -5.20
CA LYS A 887 12.37 -35.20 -5.51
C LYS A 887 11.46 -34.29 -6.35
N GLU A 888 10.52 -34.84 -7.10
CA GLU A 888 9.60 -34.09 -7.97
C GLU A 888 8.31 -33.61 -7.27
N LYS A 889 7.99 -34.10 -6.07
CA LYS A 889 6.68 -33.82 -5.41
C LYS A 889 6.70 -32.66 -4.39
N ASN A 890 7.87 -32.07 -4.11
CA ASN A 890 8.06 -31.06 -3.05
C ASN A 890 8.64 -29.74 -3.60
N GLU A 891 8.32 -29.41 -4.86
CA GLU A 891 8.74 -28.18 -5.53
C GLU A 891 7.53 -27.27 -5.79
N ILE A 892 7.69 -25.97 -5.55
CA ILE A 892 6.69 -24.95 -5.92
C ILE A 892 7.34 -23.83 -6.73
N GLU A 893 6.54 -23.16 -7.53
CA GLU A 893 6.93 -21.97 -8.29
C GLU A 893 6.10 -20.77 -7.80
N LEU A 894 6.78 -19.66 -7.52
CA LEU A 894 6.19 -18.43 -7.03
C LEU A 894 6.50 -17.28 -7.98
N ASN A 895 5.43 -16.79 -8.59
CA ASN A 895 5.40 -15.60 -9.43
C ASN A 895 5.11 -14.38 -8.55
N LEU A 896 6.13 -13.56 -8.29
CA LEU A 896 6.02 -12.39 -7.41
C LEU A 896 5.79 -11.13 -8.25
N ASP A 897 4.55 -10.66 -8.26
CA ASP A 897 4.12 -9.47 -9.00
C ASP A 897 4.59 -8.16 -8.36
N ALA A 898 4.95 -8.18 -7.08
CA ALA A 898 5.18 -7.00 -6.25
C ALA A 898 6.50 -7.06 -5.47
N ASN A 899 6.85 -8.21 -4.90
CA ASN A 899 8.09 -8.37 -4.12
C ASN A 899 9.32 -8.46 -5.05
N VAL A 900 10.21 -7.48 -4.91
CA VAL A 900 11.48 -7.37 -5.66
C VAL A 900 12.69 -7.52 -4.73
N GLY A 901 12.59 -8.39 -3.73
CA GLY A 901 13.71 -8.76 -2.88
C GLY A 901 14.75 -9.63 -3.60
N ILE A 902 15.93 -9.79 -2.97
CA ILE A 902 16.90 -10.81 -3.36
C ILE A 902 16.65 -12.06 -2.52
N PHE A 903 16.51 -13.21 -3.16
CA PHE A 903 16.37 -14.50 -2.48
C PHE A 903 17.68 -15.29 -2.56
N PRO A 904 18.10 -15.95 -1.47
CA PRO A 904 19.29 -16.78 -1.47
C PRO A 904 19.00 -18.15 -2.13
N GLU A 905 20.06 -18.87 -2.49
CA GLU A 905 19.96 -20.26 -2.98
C GLU A 905 19.72 -21.27 -1.84
N GLU A 906 20.09 -20.91 -0.62
CA GLU A 906 19.88 -21.69 0.61
C GLU A 906 19.18 -20.81 1.66
N PRO A 907 18.29 -21.36 2.50
CA PRO A 907 17.51 -20.56 3.44
C PRO A 907 18.42 -19.97 4.53
N ASN A 908 18.19 -18.72 4.90
CA ASN A 908 18.87 -18.09 6.02
C ASN A 908 18.36 -18.65 7.35
N SER A 909 19.20 -18.54 8.39
CA SER A 909 18.82 -18.94 9.76
C SER A 909 17.66 -18.12 10.34
N SER A 910 17.56 -16.85 9.96
CA SER A 910 16.49 -15.95 10.40
C SER A 910 15.33 -15.98 9.40
N PRO A 911 14.10 -16.34 9.83
CA PRO A 911 12.96 -16.46 8.93
C PRO A 911 12.56 -15.14 8.28
N ASN A 912 12.86 -13.99 8.90
CA ASN A 912 12.46 -12.69 8.34
C ASN A 912 13.55 -12.03 7.46
N SER A 913 14.63 -12.73 7.13
CA SER A 913 15.67 -12.21 6.22
C SER A 913 15.15 -11.96 4.81
N ASP A 914 14.21 -12.79 4.35
CA ASP A 914 13.65 -12.79 3.00
C ASP A 914 12.45 -13.76 2.92
N LEU A 915 11.71 -13.77 1.80
CA LEU A 915 10.54 -14.63 1.62
C LEU A 915 10.88 -16.12 1.59
N TYR A 916 12.04 -16.52 1.06
CA TYR A 916 12.43 -17.92 1.01
C TYR A 916 12.62 -18.47 2.42
N SER A 917 13.43 -17.79 3.22
CA SER A 917 13.69 -18.16 4.62
C SER A 917 12.39 -18.20 5.45
N TYR A 918 11.45 -17.28 5.18
CA TYR A 918 10.14 -17.27 5.82
C TYR A 918 9.31 -18.51 5.48
N MET A 919 9.23 -18.85 4.19
CA MET A 919 8.49 -20.02 3.72
C MET A 919 9.15 -21.34 4.13
N ASP A 920 10.48 -21.40 4.14
CA ASP A 920 11.23 -22.55 4.65
C ASP A 920 10.97 -22.76 6.15
N ASN A 921 10.85 -21.70 6.95
CA ASN A 921 10.44 -21.85 8.34
C ASN A 921 9.03 -22.47 8.45
N ILE A 922 8.08 -22.15 7.55
CA ILE A 922 6.70 -22.68 7.61
C ILE A 922 6.60 -24.12 7.07
N GLN A 923 7.28 -24.41 5.96
CA GLN A 923 7.09 -25.61 5.13
C GLN A 923 8.39 -26.38 4.83
N GLY A 924 9.56 -25.86 5.20
CA GLY A 924 10.85 -26.52 4.96
C GLY A 924 10.97 -27.84 5.72
N SER A 925 10.34 -27.99 6.88
CA SER A 925 10.36 -29.22 7.67
C SER A 925 8.97 -29.59 8.19
N PRO A 926 8.69 -30.89 8.47
CA PRO A 926 7.45 -31.28 9.15
C PRO A 926 7.29 -30.52 10.47
N LYS A 927 6.12 -29.92 10.67
CA LYS A 927 5.73 -29.20 11.89
C LYS A 927 4.81 -30.04 12.74
N ILE A 928 4.91 -29.89 14.06
CA ILE A 928 3.94 -30.45 14.99
C ILE A 928 2.68 -29.58 14.96
N THR A 929 1.54 -30.21 14.83
CA THR A 929 0.23 -29.57 15.02
C THR A 929 -0.48 -30.20 16.21
N VAL A 930 -1.10 -29.36 17.02
CA VAL A 930 -1.85 -29.78 18.20
C VAL A 930 -3.29 -29.32 18.06
N SER A 931 -4.24 -30.22 18.35
CA SER A 931 -5.65 -29.85 18.49
C SER A 931 -6.11 -30.19 19.89
N CYS A 932 -6.70 -29.24 20.60
CA CYS A 932 -7.17 -29.48 21.96
C CYS A 932 -8.49 -28.77 22.26
N LYS A 933 -9.18 -29.30 23.28
CA LYS A 933 -10.43 -28.72 23.81
C LYS A 933 -10.13 -28.03 25.13
N VAL A 934 -10.11 -26.70 25.12
CA VAL A 934 -9.83 -25.86 26.29
C VAL A 934 -11.07 -25.78 27.18
N VAL A 935 -10.86 -26.04 28.47
CA VAL A 935 -11.85 -25.92 29.54
C VAL A 935 -11.52 -24.79 30.52
N SER A 936 -10.30 -24.27 30.48
CA SER A 936 -9.89 -23.09 31.24
C SER A 936 -10.64 -21.84 30.78
N GLN A 937 -11.46 -21.25 31.66
CA GLN A 937 -12.31 -20.11 31.28
C GLN A 937 -11.47 -18.87 30.93
N LYS A 938 -10.37 -18.63 31.65
CA LYS A 938 -9.45 -17.53 31.38
C LYS A 938 -8.91 -17.63 29.95
N ILE A 939 -8.36 -18.78 29.58
CA ILE A 939 -7.80 -19.01 28.24
C ILE A 939 -8.90 -18.96 27.18
N LYS A 940 -10.04 -19.62 27.41
CA LYS A 940 -11.19 -19.62 26.50
C LYS A 940 -11.64 -18.21 26.09
N MET A 941 -11.66 -17.26 27.02
CA MET A 941 -12.11 -15.89 26.76
C MET A 941 -11.08 -15.08 25.97
N SER A 942 -9.79 -15.22 26.30
CA SER A 942 -8.76 -14.35 25.72
C SER A 942 -8.02 -14.92 24.51
N ILE A 943 -8.09 -16.23 24.26
CA ILE A 943 -7.31 -16.84 23.17
C ILE A 943 -7.83 -16.42 21.79
N GLU A 944 -6.92 -16.01 20.92
CA GLU A 944 -7.18 -15.65 19.54
C GLU A 944 -6.22 -16.36 18.56
N THR A 945 -6.60 -16.40 17.28
CA THR A 945 -5.67 -16.82 16.22
C THR A 945 -4.45 -15.89 16.15
N GLY A 946 -3.25 -16.45 15.97
CA GLY A 946 -1.99 -15.71 16.02
C GLY A 946 -1.34 -15.64 17.40
N ASP A 947 -2.06 -15.98 18.48
CA ASP A 947 -1.47 -16.08 19.82
C ASP A 947 -0.42 -17.20 19.88
N ILE A 948 0.63 -16.96 20.65
CA ILE A 948 1.70 -17.92 20.93
C ILE A 948 1.41 -18.67 22.24
N VAL A 949 1.57 -19.99 22.18
CA VAL A 949 1.25 -20.92 23.24
C VAL A 949 2.43 -21.83 23.54
N GLU A 950 2.69 -22.03 24.83
CA GLU A 950 3.55 -23.09 25.36
C GLU A 950 2.74 -24.13 26.12
N PHE A 951 3.27 -25.35 26.20
CA PHE A 951 2.69 -26.45 26.97
C PHE A 951 3.63 -26.85 28.11
N ALA A 952 3.09 -26.96 29.34
CA ALA A 952 3.91 -27.25 30.52
C ALA A 952 3.89 -28.74 30.93
N ASP A 953 2.75 -29.26 31.40
CA ASP A 953 2.61 -30.57 32.06
C ASP A 953 1.73 -31.54 31.26
N MET A 954 2.01 -31.71 29.98
CA MET A 954 1.18 -32.53 29.09
C MET A 954 1.29 -34.04 29.36
N PRO A 955 0.19 -34.81 29.12
CA PRO A 955 0.15 -36.24 29.42
C PRO A 955 0.98 -37.12 28.48
N VAL A 956 1.42 -36.59 27.33
CA VAL A 956 2.16 -37.32 26.30
C VAL A 956 3.24 -36.42 25.70
N ASN A 957 4.40 -36.98 25.34
CA ASN A 957 5.46 -36.26 24.63
C ASN A 957 5.16 -36.17 23.12
N PRO A 958 5.41 -35.03 22.45
CA PRO A 958 5.13 -34.87 21.03
C PRO A 958 6.21 -35.58 20.21
N PHE A 959 5.88 -36.75 19.64
CA PHE A 959 6.78 -37.52 18.76
C PHE A 959 8.20 -37.73 19.33
N SER A 960 8.27 -38.14 20.61
CA SER A 960 9.53 -38.38 21.34
C SER A 960 10.40 -37.14 21.58
N GLN A 961 9.83 -35.93 21.51
CA GLN A 961 10.49 -34.67 21.84
C GLN A 961 9.97 -34.14 23.20
N SER A 962 10.70 -33.20 23.82
CA SER A 962 10.21 -32.46 24.99
C SER A 962 9.22 -31.38 24.56
N TRP A 963 8.31 -30.98 25.46
CA TRP A 963 7.50 -29.76 25.28
C TRP A 963 8.29 -28.48 25.56
N THR A 964 9.43 -28.60 26.26
CA THR A 964 10.34 -27.48 26.54
C THR A 964 10.84 -26.87 25.23
N ASP A 965 10.87 -25.54 25.17
CA ASP A 965 11.30 -24.74 24.02
C ASP A 965 10.51 -24.98 22.72
N LEU A 966 9.28 -25.51 22.82
CA LEU A 966 8.33 -25.59 21.71
C LEU A 966 7.29 -24.47 21.79
N TYR A 967 7.24 -23.66 20.75
CA TYR A 967 6.29 -22.57 20.59
C TYR A 967 5.24 -22.91 19.52
N PHE A 968 3.99 -22.67 19.85
CA PHE A 968 2.87 -22.96 18.95
C PHE A 968 2.07 -21.69 18.69
N MET A 969 1.77 -21.41 17.42
CA MET A 969 0.83 -20.37 17.04
C MET A 969 -0.57 -20.96 16.92
N VAL A 970 -1.57 -20.30 17.50
CA VAL A 970 -2.98 -20.67 17.35
C VAL A 970 -3.41 -20.38 15.91
N THR A 971 -3.71 -21.42 15.14
CA THR A 971 -4.16 -21.30 13.75
C THR A 971 -5.68 -21.33 13.62
N LYS A 972 -6.39 -21.87 14.61
CA LYS A 972 -7.86 -21.91 14.60
C LYS A 972 -8.43 -21.84 16.01
N VAL A 973 -9.55 -21.15 16.14
CA VAL A 973 -10.37 -21.09 17.36
C VAL A 973 -11.83 -21.33 16.98
N LEU A 974 -12.47 -22.27 17.67
CA LEU A 974 -13.92 -22.50 17.65
C LEU A 974 -14.43 -22.35 19.08
N ARG A 975 -15.14 -21.25 19.34
CA ARG A 975 -15.69 -20.90 20.65
C ARG A 975 -17.19 -21.15 20.71
N THR A 976 -17.64 -21.80 21.77
CA THR A 976 -19.06 -21.94 22.16
C THR A 976 -19.23 -21.49 23.61
N THR A 977 -20.46 -21.42 24.11
CA THR A 977 -20.71 -21.19 25.54
C THR A 977 -20.20 -22.32 26.43
N LYS A 978 -20.05 -23.54 25.91
CA LYS A 978 -19.64 -24.72 26.69
C LYS A 978 -18.15 -24.98 26.62
N ASP A 979 -17.53 -24.75 25.47
CA ASP A 979 -16.15 -25.15 25.20
C ASP A 979 -15.45 -24.24 24.20
N CYS A 980 -14.14 -24.41 24.09
CA CYS A 980 -13.31 -23.77 23.07
C CYS A 980 -12.34 -24.79 22.48
N SER A 981 -12.53 -25.13 21.22
CA SER A 981 -11.60 -26.00 20.48
C SER A 981 -10.58 -25.13 19.75
N ILE A 982 -9.30 -25.49 19.86
CA ILE A 982 -8.22 -24.78 19.19
C ILE A 982 -7.36 -25.73 18.37
N GLU A 983 -6.81 -25.23 17.27
CA GLU A 983 -5.72 -25.87 16.52
C GLU A 983 -4.50 -24.96 16.60
N LEU A 984 -3.33 -25.55 16.83
CA LEU A 984 -2.06 -24.86 16.91
C LEU A 984 -1.02 -25.50 16.00
N ARG A 985 -0.10 -24.70 15.49
CA ARG A 985 1.02 -25.14 14.65
C ARG A 985 2.34 -24.63 15.22
N GLU A 986 3.34 -25.50 15.25
CA GLU A 986 4.70 -25.17 15.67
C GLU A 986 5.30 -24.02 14.83
N VAL A 987 5.84 -23.02 15.52
CA VAL A 987 6.56 -21.86 14.96
C VAL A 987 7.89 -21.78 15.71
N ARG A 988 8.98 -22.25 15.11
CA ARG A 988 10.30 -22.29 15.77
C ARG A 988 11.00 -20.95 15.68
#